data_AF-L7W7A6-F1
#
_entry.id   AF-L7W7A6-F1
#
_cell.length_a   1.000
_cell.length_b   1.000
_cell.length_c   1.000
_cell.angle_alpha   90.00
_cell.angle_beta   90.00
_cell.angle_gamma   90.00
#
_symmetry.space_group_name_H-M   'P 1'
#
loop_
_entity.id
_entity.type
_entity.pdbx_description
1 polymer ?
#
loop_
_entity_poly.entity_id
_entity_poly.type
_entity_poly.pdbx_seq_one_letter_code
_entity_poly.pdbx_strand_id
1 'polypeptide(L)'
;MRSKTHILEEKSVHELRNIFPDQWVIREKGKDYGIDIEVEIFDKKEQPTGLVFWIQLKATDSKLTKTKRSINMPIAKINQLAKYDLPVAIFRYNSDDNQYYFDWIKRYAFLSSNSKRKSYTIQFNENQLWVDESSSMIDSDLNTLSLYTSKSFKFPLTGYINCISGPSKNKRLLSSAIGNNHFLINLTRDSSKSNLEINLLEGQLVLNLKSIFGSSVGWDVKSETINDVILLDVFHKALVLFLANTGKRKELKQLITEYELLDSFLIHSPILSYILPELIACDTDNVFLPKIIETIYLSDDLINQTYLQAIVFLGHHNLIDRSKVEEFYNRLIRLCIKHKNDSFLSTAYYNYGSYYKSHYILDKAYHYYNKTIKTDNSYLDRSYFKRELAGLLFQIGRYKCSTNLYKQAIELETDNKFLLATYGDALMYSGNYKVALEYFDKFLTINSTLDESKRHDKYEYSIKFILLQYLISISDIEKQERKEFAAEKCLLNLNEDELKQFDKIIRVLSIDALYPTAWFLLMEYCLKNEDPHGYMLSILFQAILLKNKPDIWAFVSVLCTYEDMVNNLLYDIVNTAFFYCRNDFLNALDRLIDLDIYKDFKGEEFLKMVESMINDPKEYPMEIRLWNGEKPKIFKFSK
;
A
#
# COMPACT_ATOMS: atom_id res chain seq x y z
N MET A 1 -48.94 -15.19 5.52
CA MET A 1 -48.97 -14.78 6.94
C MET A 1 -47.70 -13.99 7.24
N ARG A 2 -47.81 -12.72 7.67
CA ARG A 2 -46.64 -12.00 8.22
C ARG A 2 -46.28 -12.65 9.56
N SER A 3 -45.01 -12.98 9.76
CA SER A 3 -44.55 -13.51 11.04
C SER A 3 -44.64 -12.43 12.12
N LYS A 4 -44.85 -12.83 13.38
CA LYS A 4 -44.87 -11.92 14.53
C LYS A 4 -43.60 -11.06 14.61
N THR A 5 -42.46 -11.63 14.21
CA THR A 5 -41.18 -10.92 14.10
C THR A 5 -41.23 -9.79 13.07
N HIS A 6 -41.83 -10.02 11.89
CA HIS A 6 -41.96 -8.99 10.86
C HIS A 6 -42.83 -7.81 11.30
N ILE A 7 -43.88 -8.08 12.10
CA ILE A 7 -44.74 -7.03 12.67
C ILE A 7 -43.96 -6.20 13.69
N LEU A 8 -43.16 -6.86 14.53
CA LEU A 8 -42.32 -6.17 15.51
C LEU A 8 -41.21 -5.35 14.86
N GLU A 9 -40.61 -5.85 13.78
CA GLU A 9 -39.59 -5.12 13.00
C GLU A 9 -40.18 -3.84 12.39
N GLU A 10 -41.32 -3.92 11.70
CA GLU A 10 -41.99 -2.73 11.15
C GLU A 10 -42.40 -1.73 12.23
N LYS A 11 -42.94 -2.22 13.36
CA LYS A 11 -43.28 -1.36 14.50
C LYS A 11 -42.04 -0.65 15.04
N SER A 12 -40.92 -1.35 15.18
CA SER A 12 -39.69 -0.71 15.64
C SER A 12 -39.19 0.37 14.67
N VAL A 13 -39.20 0.15 13.36
CA VAL A 13 -38.78 1.20 12.41
C VAL A 13 -39.69 2.44 12.51
N HIS A 14 -41.00 2.23 12.65
CA HIS A 14 -41.96 3.31 12.81
C HIS A 14 -41.72 4.14 14.08
N GLU A 15 -41.60 3.48 15.24
CA GLU A 15 -41.39 4.17 16.51
C GLU A 15 -40.02 4.86 16.59
N LEU A 16 -39.00 4.30 15.93
CA LEU A 16 -37.67 4.92 15.90
C LEU A 16 -37.70 6.30 15.21
N ARG A 17 -38.51 6.47 14.17
CA ARG A 17 -38.66 7.77 13.48
C ARG A 17 -39.25 8.85 14.40
N ASN A 18 -40.08 8.46 15.37
CA ASN A 18 -40.75 9.40 16.27
C ASN A 18 -39.85 9.91 17.40
N ILE A 19 -38.75 9.22 17.70
CA ILE A 19 -37.84 9.59 18.79
C ILE A 19 -36.57 10.30 18.32
N PHE A 20 -36.31 10.31 17.00
CA PHE A 20 -35.15 11.00 16.43
C PHE A 20 -35.47 12.47 16.16
N PRO A 21 -34.47 13.37 16.28
CA PRO A 21 -34.65 14.77 15.91
C PRO A 21 -35.10 14.91 14.46
N ASP A 22 -36.01 15.86 14.18
CA ASP A 22 -36.51 16.13 12.82
C ASP A 22 -35.40 16.48 11.81
N GLN A 23 -34.26 16.97 12.33
CA GLN A 23 -33.07 17.33 11.56
C GLN A 23 -32.34 16.09 11.02
N TRP A 24 -32.55 14.91 11.59
CA TRP A 24 -31.84 13.70 11.18
C TRP A 24 -32.53 13.05 9.99
N VAL A 25 -31.77 12.80 8.93
CA VAL A 25 -32.27 12.13 7.73
C VAL A 25 -32.12 10.63 7.89
N ILE A 26 -33.24 9.91 7.82
CA ILE A 26 -33.30 8.45 8.02
C ILE A 26 -33.59 7.75 6.69
N ARG A 27 -32.74 6.79 6.32
CA ARG A 27 -32.89 5.98 5.09
C ARG A 27 -32.94 4.50 5.46
N GLU A 28 -34.00 3.80 5.08
CA GLU A 28 -34.07 2.33 5.23
C GLU A 28 -33.15 1.64 4.22
N LYS A 29 -32.41 0.61 4.65
CA LYS A 29 -31.53 -0.19 3.79
C LYS A 29 -32.20 -1.51 3.43
N GLY A 30 -31.82 -2.07 2.28
CA GLY A 30 -32.28 -3.40 1.85
C GLY A 30 -31.82 -4.51 2.80
N LYS A 31 -32.55 -5.63 2.85
CA LYS A 31 -32.34 -6.73 3.81
C LYS A 31 -31.02 -7.51 3.63
N ASP A 32 -30.23 -7.22 2.60
CA ASP A 32 -29.14 -8.08 2.12
C ASP A 32 -27.86 -8.04 2.98
N TYR A 33 -27.70 -7.03 3.85
CA TYR A 33 -26.44 -6.83 4.61
C TYR A 33 -26.62 -6.88 6.14
N GLY A 34 -27.85 -7.04 6.61
CA GLY A 34 -28.19 -6.97 8.04
C GLY A 34 -27.79 -5.64 8.67
N ILE A 35 -28.07 -4.54 7.97
CA ILE A 35 -28.17 -3.17 8.47
C ILE A 35 -29.57 -2.74 8.08
N ASP A 36 -30.31 -2.14 9.00
CA ASP A 36 -31.72 -1.83 8.78
C ASP A 36 -31.89 -0.37 8.36
N ILE A 37 -31.11 0.55 8.96
CA ILE A 37 -31.28 1.99 8.80
C ILE A 37 -29.92 2.69 8.69
N GLU A 38 -29.85 3.70 7.83
CA GLU A 38 -28.80 4.71 7.78
C GLU A 38 -29.35 6.04 8.30
N VAL A 39 -28.54 6.74 9.09
CA VAL A 39 -28.88 8.05 9.67
C VAL A 39 -27.79 9.05 9.32
N GLU A 40 -28.20 10.19 8.76
CA GLU A 40 -27.34 11.34 8.48
C GLU A 40 -27.76 12.53 9.33
N ILE A 41 -26.80 13.20 9.98
CA ILE A 41 -27.04 14.23 10.96
C ILE A 41 -26.88 15.62 10.33
N PHE A 42 -27.90 16.46 10.46
CA PHE A 42 -27.87 17.88 10.09
C PHE A 42 -27.81 18.76 11.33
N ASP A 43 -27.17 19.92 11.21
CA ASP A 43 -27.11 20.89 12.29
C ASP A 43 -28.44 21.68 12.42
N LYS A 44 -28.50 22.57 13.42
CA LYS A 44 -29.67 23.44 13.67
C LYS A 44 -29.97 24.43 12.54
N LYS A 45 -29.06 24.60 11.57
CA LYS A 45 -29.23 25.44 10.37
C LYS A 45 -29.53 24.59 9.12
N GLU A 46 -29.91 23.32 9.33
CA GLU A 46 -30.21 22.36 8.27
C GLU A 46 -29.03 22.15 7.31
N GLN A 47 -27.80 22.33 7.79
CA GLN A 47 -26.59 22.05 7.01
C GLN A 47 -26.08 20.63 7.33
N PRO A 48 -25.59 19.90 6.31
CA PRO A 48 -25.04 18.56 6.53
C PRO A 48 -23.78 18.65 7.39
N THR A 49 -23.73 17.90 8.50
CA THR A 49 -22.55 17.83 9.37
C THR A 49 -21.46 16.90 8.83
N GLY A 50 -21.83 16.04 7.87
CA GLY A 50 -21.00 14.93 7.40
C GLY A 50 -20.97 13.72 8.35
N LEU A 51 -21.68 13.78 9.49
CA LEU A 51 -21.77 12.66 10.42
C LEU A 51 -22.86 11.68 9.97
N VAL A 52 -22.45 10.43 9.75
CA VAL A 52 -23.33 9.34 9.32
C VAL A 52 -23.07 8.12 10.19
N PHE A 53 -24.14 7.42 10.57
CA PHE A 53 -24.05 6.12 11.23
C PHE A 53 -25.15 5.17 10.77
N TRP A 54 -24.93 3.89 11.00
CA TRP A 54 -25.86 2.83 10.66
C TRP A 54 -26.46 2.22 11.91
N ILE A 55 -27.65 1.65 11.75
CA ILE A 55 -28.39 1.00 12.83
C ILE A 55 -28.74 -0.42 12.42
N GLN A 56 -28.46 -1.36 13.32
CA GLN A 56 -29.13 -2.65 13.36
C GLN A 56 -30.21 -2.60 14.46
N LEU A 57 -31.45 -2.82 14.07
CA LEU A 57 -32.63 -2.90 14.92
C LEU A 57 -32.88 -4.34 15.40
N LYS A 58 -33.29 -4.49 16.66
CA LYS A 58 -33.76 -5.75 17.24
C LYS A 58 -34.95 -5.51 18.17
N ALA A 59 -36.10 -6.03 17.81
CA ALA A 59 -37.33 -5.88 18.57
C ALA A 59 -37.65 -7.07 19.49
N THR A 60 -38.44 -6.84 20.54
CA THR A 60 -39.07 -7.86 21.39
C THR A 60 -40.40 -7.35 21.95
N ASP A 61 -41.26 -8.26 22.36
CA ASP A 61 -42.51 -8.00 23.08
C ASP A 61 -42.53 -8.67 24.47
N SER A 62 -41.35 -9.14 24.92
CA SER A 62 -41.23 -9.80 26.22
C SER A 62 -41.48 -8.82 27.37
N LYS A 63 -42.29 -9.26 28.33
CA LYS A 63 -42.55 -8.55 29.60
C LYS A 63 -41.42 -8.72 30.63
N LEU A 64 -40.57 -9.73 30.47
CA LEU A 64 -39.45 -10.00 31.39
C LEU A 64 -38.33 -8.98 31.22
N THR A 65 -38.02 -8.20 32.28
CA THR A 65 -37.00 -7.14 32.30
C THR A 65 -35.66 -7.58 31.71
N LYS A 66 -35.20 -8.79 32.05
CA LYS A 66 -33.94 -9.36 31.53
C LYS A 66 -33.94 -9.48 30.00
N THR A 67 -35.05 -9.90 29.41
CA THR A 67 -35.18 -10.08 27.96
C THR A 67 -35.41 -8.75 27.24
N LYS A 68 -36.02 -7.77 27.92
CA LYS A 68 -36.14 -6.39 27.40
C LYS A 68 -34.75 -5.81 27.13
N ARG A 69 -33.85 -5.98 28.11
CA ARG A 69 -32.50 -5.38 28.15
C ARG A 69 -31.40 -6.28 27.65
N SER A 70 -31.70 -7.33 26.89
CA SER A 70 -30.64 -8.17 26.33
C SER A 70 -30.93 -8.70 24.95
N ILE A 71 -29.85 -8.92 24.20
CA ILE A 71 -29.86 -9.55 22.87
C ILE A 71 -28.73 -10.57 22.85
N ASN A 72 -29.03 -11.82 22.52
CA ASN A 72 -28.01 -12.81 22.19
C ASN A 72 -27.71 -12.75 20.69
N MET A 73 -26.45 -12.54 20.31
CA MET A 73 -26.03 -12.41 18.91
C MET A 73 -24.78 -13.25 18.63
N PRO A 74 -24.68 -13.89 17.45
CA PRO A 74 -23.44 -14.56 17.05
C PRO A 74 -22.25 -13.59 17.03
N ILE A 75 -21.11 -14.00 17.59
CA ILE A 75 -19.89 -13.16 17.62
C ILE A 75 -19.41 -12.85 16.20
N ALA A 76 -19.59 -13.78 15.26
CA ALA A 76 -19.31 -13.52 13.85
C ALA A 76 -20.11 -12.33 13.28
N LYS A 77 -21.38 -12.16 13.68
CA LYS A 77 -22.21 -11.02 13.25
C LYS A 77 -21.79 -9.73 13.96
N ILE A 78 -21.46 -9.77 15.26
CA ILE A 78 -20.88 -8.63 15.99
C ILE A 78 -19.62 -8.13 15.27
N ASN A 79 -18.71 -9.04 14.94
CA ASN A 79 -17.45 -8.72 14.25
C ASN A 79 -17.67 -8.23 12.82
N GLN A 80 -18.66 -8.77 12.10
CA GLN A 80 -19.04 -8.25 10.79
C GLN A 80 -19.52 -6.80 10.88
N LEU A 81 -20.45 -6.51 11.78
CA LEU A 81 -21.01 -5.16 11.95
C LEU A 81 -19.95 -4.16 12.43
N ALA A 82 -19.01 -4.58 13.29
CA ALA A 82 -17.94 -3.74 13.80
C ALA A 82 -16.82 -3.45 12.78
N LYS A 83 -16.80 -4.15 11.64
CA LYS A 83 -15.80 -3.98 10.57
C LYS A 83 -16.20 -2.96 9.50
N TYR A 84 -17.45 -2.49 9.50
CA TYR A 84 -17.86 -1.42 8.58
C TYR A 84 -17.12 -0.12 8.87
N ASP A 85 -16.84 0.65 7.82
CA ASP A 85 -16.16 1.95 7.94
C ASP A 85 -17.03 2.99 8.66
N LEU A 86 -18.35 2.88 8.50
CA LEU A 86 -19.31 3.70 9.24
C LEU A 86 -19.62 3.08 10.61
N PRO A 87 -19.77 3.90 11.67
CA PRO A 87 -20.20 3.42 12.98
C PRO A 87 -21.55 2.73 12.91
N VAL A 88 -21.65 1.56 13.54
CA VAL A 88 -22.91 0.80 13.63
C VAL A 88 -23.39 0.78 15.07
N ALA A 89 -24.61 1.27 15.29
CA ALA A 89 -25.32 1.19 16.55
C ALA A 89 -26.26 -0.03 16.56
N ILE A 90 -26.41 -0.67 17.71
CA ILE A 90 -27.42 -1.70 17.96
C ILE A 90 -28.56 -1.06 18.75
N PHE A 91 -29.77 -1.07 18.20
CA PHE A 91 -30.96 -0.56 18.85
C PHE A 91 -31.88 -1.71 19.26
N ARG A 92 -32.21 -1.76 20.54
CA ARG A 92 -33.09 -2.76 21.14
C ARG A 92 -34.44 -2.13 21.46
N TYR A 93 -35.45 -2.44 20.65
CA TYR A 93 -36.83 -2.01 20.88
C TYR A 93 -37.61 -3.01 21.74
N ASN A 94 -38.40 -2.52 22.68
CA ASN A 94 -39.42 -3.30 23.36
C ASN A 94 -40.82 -2.71 23.11
N SER A 95 -41.71 -3.55 22.57
CA SER A 95 -43.08 -3.15 22.20
C SER A 95 -44.11 -3.15 23.33
N ASP A 96 -43.78 -3.70 24.51
CA ASP A 96 -44.63 -3.75 25.71
C ASP A 96 -44.62 -2.41 26.47
N ASP A 97 -43.47 -1.73 26.53
CA ASP A 97 -43.28 -0.42 27.19
C ASP A 97 -42.86 0.71 26.23
N ASN A 98 -42.75 0.41 24.94
CA ASN A 98 -42.34 1.35 23.88
C ASN A 98 -40.95 1.97 24.11
N GLN A 99 -40.02 1.23 24.73
CA GLN A 99 -38.68 1.73 25.05
C GLN A 99 -37.62 1.25 24.07
N TYR A 100 -36.60 2.10 23.87
CA TYR A 100 -35.37 1.76 23.15
C TYR A 100 -34.18 1.72 24.10
N TYR A 101 -33.28 0.75 23.87
CA TYR A 101 -31.91 0.82 24.36
C TYR A 101 -30.96 0.90 23.17
N PHE A 102 -29.85 1.63 23.32
CA PHE A 102 -28.84 1.73 22.28
C PHE A 102 -27.41 1.64 22.83
N ASP A 103 -26.50 1.13 22.00
CA ASP A 103 -25.05 1.24 22.20
C ASP A 103 -24.33 0.96 20.85
N TRP A 104 -23.04 1.24 20.79
CA TRP A 104 -22.22 1.01 19.60
C TRP A 104 -21.75 -0.45 19.52
N ILE A 105 -21.91 -1.09 18.37
CA ILE A 105 -21.62 -2.53 18.23
C ILE A 105 -20.15 -2.87 18.47
N LYS A 106 -19.27 -1.91 18.16
CA LYS A 106 -17.82 -2.07 18.21
C LYS A 106 -17.30 -2.28 19.63
N ARG A 107 -17.94 -1.67 20.65
CA ARG A 107 -17.72 -2.01 22.07
C ARG A 107 -17.81 -3.52 22.30
N TYR A 108 -18.88 -4.15 21.81
CA TYR A 108 -19.11 -5.57 22.05
C TYR A 108 -18.19 -6.47 21.24
N ALA A 109 -17.68 -6.01 20.09
CA ALA A 109 -16.62 -6.71 19.37
C ALA A 109 -15.34 -6.83 20.23
N PHE A 110 -14.95 -5.75 20.91
CA PHE A 110 -13.82 -5.79 21.85
C PHE A 110 -14.11 -6.63 23.10
N LEU A 111 -15.30 -6.48 23.71
CA LEU A 111 -15.65 -7.25 24.91
C LEU A 111 -15.73 -8.76 24.66
N SER A 112 -16.08 -9.16 23.44
CA SER A 112 -16.22 -10.56 23.05
C SER A 112 -14.98 -11.15 22.36
N SER A 113 -13.89 -10.38 22.20
CA SER A 113 -12.74 -10.75 21.37
C SER A 113 -12.06 -12.06 21.80
N ASN A 114 -11.88 -12.29 23.11
CA ASN A 114 -11.30 -13.53 23.63
C ASN A 114 -12.35 -14.55 24.13
N SER A 115 -13.63 -14.36 23.79
CA SER A 115 -14.67 -15.31 24.19
C SER A 115 -14.55 -16.63 23.44
N LYS A 116 -14.54 -17.75 24.16
CA LYS A 116 -14.58 -19.11 23.58
C LYS A 116 -15.98 -19.51 23.08
N ARG A 117 -17.01 -18.71 23.36
CA ARG A 117 -18.40 -18.99 22.97
C ARG A 117 -18.63 -18.59 21.51
N LYS A 118 -19.67 -19.13 20.87
CA LYS A 118 -20.08 -18.74 19.50
C LYS A 118 -20.98 -17.50 19.48
N SER A 119 -21.64 -17.19 20.59
CA SER A 119 -22.52 -16.03 20.75
C SER A 119 -22.16 -15.24 21.99
N TYR A 120 -22.52 -13.97 21.96
CA TYR A 120 -22.36 -13.03 23.06
C TYR A 120 -23.72 -12.44 23.40
N THR A 121 -24.03 -12.36 24.70
CA THR A 121 -25.24 -11.70 25.17
C THR A 121 -24.92 -10.25 25.49
N ILE A 122 -25.38 -9.36 24.61
CA ILE A 122 -25.37 -7.92 24.84
C ILE A 122 -26.39 -7.63 25.93
N GLN A 123 -25.95 -6.96 27.00
CA GLN A 123 -26.80 -6.50 28.08
C GLN A 123 -26.77 -4.97 28.11
N PHE A 124 -27.95 -4.38 28.16
CA PHE A 124 -28.13 -2.93 28.23
C PHE A 124 -28.38 -2.49 29.67
N ASN A 125 -27.65 -1.46 30.09
CA ASN A 125 -27.77 -0.80 31.38
C ASN A 125 -28.79 0.36 31.32
N GLU A 126 -29.16 0.91 32.47
CA GLU A 126 -30.12 2.05 32.53
C GLU A 126 -29.61 3.29 31.79
N ASN A 127 -28.30 3.54 31.80
CA ASN A 127 -27.69 4.66 31.07
C ASN A 127 -27.67 4.48 29.54
N GLN A 128 -28.13 3.34 29.04
CA GLN A 128 -28.26 3.03 27.62
C GLN A 128 -29.73 3.07 27.17
N LEU A 129 -30.65 3.37 28.09
CA LEU A 129 -32.03 3.67 27.75
C LEU A 129 -32.05 4.96 26.92
N TRP A 130 -32.79 4.94 25.82
CA TRP A 130 -33.01 6.13 25.02
C TRP A 130 -33.84 7.16 25.80
N VAL A 131 -33.28 8.36 25.91
CA VAL A 131 -33.87 9.57 26.49
C VAL A 131 -33.63 10.74 25.54
N ASP A 132 -34.30 11.88 25.72
CA ASP A 132 -34.22 13.03 24.81
C ASP A 132 -32.76 13.51 24.59
N GLU A 133 -31.93 13.46 25.63
CA GLU A 133 -30.50 13.82 25.56
C GLU A 133 -29.63 12.81 24.79
N SER A 134 -30.15 11.63 24.45
CA SER A 134 -29.40 10.57 23.74
C SER A 134 -28.93 11.00 22.36
N SER A 135 -29.73 11.84 21.68
CA SER A 135 -29.36 12.44 20.40
C SER A 135 -28.06 13.25 20.49
N SER A 136 -27.95 14.11 21.52
CA SER A 136 -26.75 14.90 21.80
C SER A 136 -25.55 14.03 22.20
N MET A 137 -25.80 12.88 22.83
CA MET A 137 -24.74 11.89 23.13
C MET A 137 -24.18 11.28 21.85
N ILE A 138 -25.05 10.88 20.90
CA ILE A 138 -24.62 10.36 19.59
C ILE A 138 -23.82 11.41 18.83
N ASP A 139 -24.29 12.66 18.77
CA ASP A 139 -23.55 13.77 18.16
C ASP A 139 -22.16 13.91 18.79
N SER A 140 -22.08 13.88 20.12
CA SER A 140 -20.81 13.95 20.86
C SER A 140 -19.89 12.78 20.51
N ASP A 141 -20.41 11.56 20.43
CA ASP A 141 -19.65 10.35 20.16
C ASP A 141 -19.10 10.33 18.72
N LEU A 142 -19.90 10.74 17.74
CA LEU A 142 -19.49 10.81 16.33
C LEU A 142 -18.51 11.96 16.07
N ASN A 143 -18.69 13.12 16.68
CA ASN A 143 -17.69 14.21 16.62
C ASN A 143 -16.38 13.78 17.26
N THR A 144 -16.47 13.08 18.39
CA THR A 144 -15.30 12.52 19.07
C THR A 144 -14.58 11.51 18.18
N LEU A 145 -15.34 10.64 17.48
CA LEU A 145 -14.78 9.73 16.49
C LEU A 145 -14.02 10.47 15.38
N SER A 146 -14.61 11.54 14.83
CA SER A 146 -13.97 12.36 13.80
C SER A 146 -12.59 12.88 14.25
N LEU A 147 -12.51 13.40 15.47
CA LEU A 147 -11.25 13.85 16.09
C LEU A 147 -10.22 12.71 16.28
N TYR A 148 -10.69 11.49 16.50
CA TYR A 148 -9.82 10.32 16.65
C TYR A 148 -9.33 9.79 15.30
N THR A 149 -10.22 9.69 14.30
CA THR A 149 -9.83 9.34 12.92
C THR A 149 -8.86 10.37 12.34
N SER A 150 -8.99 11.64 12.72
CA SER A 150 -8.05 12.71 12.36
C SER A 150 -6.81 12.79 13.27
N LYS A 151 -6.61 11.84 14.20
CA LYS A 151 -5.47 11.76 15.14
C LYS A 151 -5.28 13.01 16.01
N SER A 152 -6.32 13.81 16.23
CA SER A 152 -6.24 15.17 16.81
C SER A 152 -6.48 15.25 18.32
N PHE A 153 -6.73 14.12 18.99
CA PHE A 153 -6.92 14.08 20.44
C PHE A 153 -5.63 14.28 21.25
N LYS A 154 -5.77 14.67 22.52
CA LYS A 154 -4.65 14.98 23.43
C LYS A 154 -4.70 14.12 24.68
N PHE A 155 -3.53 13.94 25.28
CA PHE A 155 -3.34 13.30 26.58
C PHE A 155 -3.13 14.35 27.69
N PRO A 156 -3.47 14.04 28.95
CA PRO A 156 -4.02 12.77 29.43
C PRO A 156 -5.51 12.59 29.10
N LEU A 157 -5.93 11.34 28.82
CA LEU A 157 -7.34 10.97 28.67
C LEU A 157 -7.97 10.72 30.05
N THR A 158 -9.24 11.06 30.21
CA THR A 158 -9.97 10.75 31.43
C THR A 158 -10.48 9.30 31.41
N GLY A 159 -9.92 8.46 32.28
CA GLY A 159 -10.15 7.01 32.31
C GLY A 159 -11.10 6.57 33.44
N TYR A 160 -11.97 5.60 33.17
CA TYR A 160 -12.84 4.99 34.17
C TYR A 160 -12.65 3.47 34.20
N ILE A 161 -12.28 2.92 35.36
CA ILE A 161 -12.11 1.48 35.52
C ILE A 161 -13.45 0.83 35.83
N ASN A 162 -13.88 -0.04 34.93
CA ASN A 162 -15.10 -0.82 35.05
C ASN A 162 -14.75 -2.30 35.29
N CYS A 163 -15.58 -3.01 36.06
CA CYS A 163 -15.44 -4.44 36.27
C CYS A 163 -16.72 -5.12 35.76
N ILE A 164 -16.63 -5.70 34.56
CA ILE A 164 -17.77 -6.33 33.88
C ILE A 164 -17.89 -7.79 34.32
N SER A 165 -16.78 -8.52 34.33
CA SER A 165 -16.70 -9.89 34.84
C SER A 165 -15.38 -10.06 35.58
N GLY A 166 -15.41 -10.55 36.82
CA GLY A 166 -14.21 -10.76 37.62
C GLY A 166 -14.25 -10.08 39.00
N PRO A 167 -13.22 -10.30 39.83
CA PRO A 167 -13.23 -9.85 41.21
C PRO A 167 -13.11 -8.33 41.35
N SER A 168 -14.00 -7.69 42.12
CA SER A 168 -13.94 -6.24 42.41
C SER A 168 -12.62 -5.77 43.04
N LYS A 169 -11.83 -6.70 43.63
CA LYS A 169 -10.47 -6.40 44.12
C LYS A 169 -9.54 -5.94 42.99
N ASN A 170 -9.68 -6.47 41.78
CA ASN A 170 -8.81 -6.16 40.65
C ASN A 170 -8.95 -4.70 40.22
N LYS A 171 -10.17 -4.13 40.30
CA LYS A 171 -10.40 -2.70 40.07
C LYS A 171 -9.61 -1.83 41.04
N ARG A 172 -9.55 -2.20 42.32
CA ARG A 172 -8.79 -1.46 43.34
C ARG A 172 -7.27 -1.60 43.12
N LEU A 173 -6.80 -2.80 42.82
CA LEU A 173 -5.39 -3.06 42.51
C LEU A 173 -4.92 -2.25 41.30
N LEU A 174 -5.63 -2.33 40.18
CA LEU A 174 -5.29 -1.58 38.97
C LEU A 174 -5.37 -0.06 39.19
N SER A 175 -6.42 0.43 39.87
CA SER A 175 -6.53 1.86 40.19
C SER A 175 -5.36 2.35 41.04
N SER A 176 -4.89 1.53 41.99
CA SER A 176 -3.73 1.86 42.81
C SER A 176 -2.43 1.81 42.00
N ALA A 177 -2.31 0.85 41.08
CA ALA A 177 -1.12 0.64 40.26
C ALA A 177 -0.92 1.75 39.21
N ILE A 178 -2.00 2.22 38.56
CA ILE A 178 -1.95 3.37 37.64
C ILE A 178 -1.59 4.65 38.42
N GLY A 179 -2.11 4.79 39.65
CA GLY A 179 -1.87 5.96 40.49
C GLY A 179 -2.50 7.24 39.93
N ASN A 180 -2.07 8.38 40.47
CA ASN A 180 -2.59 9.70 40.09
C ASN A 180 -1.74 10.43 39.02
N ASN A 181 -0.57 9.88 38.67
CA ASN A 181 0.44 10.59 37.88
C ASN A 181 0.75 9.91 36.53
N HIS A 182 -0.09 8.98 36.06
CA HIS A 182 0.11 8.36 34.76
C HIS A 182 -0.04 9.40 33.64
N PHE A 183 1.03 9.68 32.89
CA PHE A 183 1.07 10.84 31.98
C PHE A 183 0.04 10.77 30.84
N LEU A 184 -0.44 9.57 30.49
CA LEU A 184 -1.50 9.38 29.51
C LEU A 184 -2.91 9.36 30.09
N ILE A 185 -3.12 9.04 31.38
CA ILE A 185 -4.44 8.66 31.89
C ILE A 185 -4.71 9.30 33.25
N ASN A 186 -5.77 10.08 33.33
CA ASN A 186 -6.31 10.61 34.58
C ASN A 186 -7.55 9.81 34.99
N LEU A 187 -7.47 9.05 36.08
CA LEU A 187 -8.60 8.25 36.54
C LEU A 187 -9.71 9.12 37.16
N THR A 188 -10.96 8.83 36.79
CA THR A 188 -12.17 9.42 37.37
C THR A 188 -13.01 8.35 38.07
N ARG A 189 -13.78 8.76 39.09
CA ARG A 189 -14.81 7.92 39.73
C ARG A 189 -16.17 8.05 39.05
N ASP A 190 -16.33 9.05 38.20
CA ASP A 190 -17.55 9.35 37.47
C ASP A 190 -17.41 8.89 36.02
N SER A 191 -18.14 7.84 35.64
CA SER A 191 -18.08 7.27 34.29
C SER A 191 -18.58 8.23 33.21
N SER A 192 -19.46 9.18 33.54
CA SER A 192 -19.99 10.16 32.58
C SER A 192 -18.92 11.15 32.08
N LYS A 193 -17.88 11.36 32.88
CA LYS A 193 -16.74 12.24 32.56
C LYS A 193 -15.60 11.51 31.85
N SER A 194 -15.73 10.19 31.65
CA SER A 194 -14.66 9.39 31.08
C SER A 194 -14.74 9.34 29.56
N ASN A 195 -13.59 9.52 28.91
CA ASN A 195 -13.43 9.28 27.49
C ASN A 195 -12.95 7.84 27.22
N LEU A 196 -12.21 7.25 28.17
CA LEU A 196 -11.63 5.90 28.07
C LEU A 196 -12.18 4.97 29.16
N GLU A 197 -13.00 4.00 28.77
CA GLU A 197 -13.36 2.88 29.63
C GLU A 197 -12.21 1.87 29.70
N ILE A 198 -11.81 1.52 30.91
CA ILE A 198 -10.84 0.46 31.21
C ILE A 198 -11.66 -0.71 31.77
N ASN A 199 -12.07 -1.62 30.90
CA ASN A 199 -12.98 -2.71 31.22
C ASN A 199 -12.19 -3.96 31.63
N LEU A 200 -12.37 -4.38 32.88
CA LEU A 200 -11.83 -5.64 33.41
C LEU A 200 -12.86 -6.76 33.25
N LEU A 201 -12.44 -7.83 32.58
CA LEU A 201 -13.19 -9.07 32.38
C LEU A 201 -12.39 -10.25 32.96
N GLU A 202 -13.02 -11.43 33.04
CA GLU A 202 -12.35 -12.65 33.47
C GLU A 202 -11.29 -13.05 32.42
N GLY A 203 -10.01 -12.80 32.73
CA GLY A 203 -8.89 -13.15 31.85
C GLY A 203 -8.57 -12.15 30.74
N GLN A 204 -9.16 -10.96 30.74
CA GLN A 204 -8.83 -9.92 29.75
C GLN A 204 -9.11 -8.50 30.24
N LEU A 205 -8.33 -7.56 29.70
CA LEU A 205 -8.52 -6.12 29.88
C LEU A 205 -8.83 -5.53 28.50
N VAL A 206 -9.88 -4.71 28.45
CA VAL A 206 -10.32 -4.05 27.24
C VAL A 206 -10.31 -2.54 27.47
N LEU A 207 -9.48 -1.84 26.71
CA LEU A 207 -9.54 -0.40 26.60
C LEU A 207 -10.58 -0.04 25.54
N ASN A 208 -11.49 0.86 25.89
CA ASN A 208 -12.54 1.28 24.98
C ASN A 208 -12.77 2.78 25.08
N LEU A 209 -12.52 3.47 23.99
CA LEU A 209 -12.63 4.90 23.86
C LEU A 209 -13.97 5.22 23.23
N LYS A 210 -14.91 5.67 24.06
CA LYS A 210 -16.30 5.98 23.68
C LYS A 210 -16.95 4.93 22.77
N SER A 211 -16.72 3.64 23.04
CA SER A 211 -17.36 2.52 22.34
C SER A 211 -17.02 2.34 20.85
N ILE A 212 -16.06 3.10 20.30
CA ILE A 212 -15.77 3.11 18.85
C ILE A 212 -14.31 2.71 18.54
N PHE A 213 -13.40 2.83 19.50
CA PHE A 213 -12.02 2.42 19.33
C PHE A 213 -11.50 1.74 20.59
N GLY A 214 -10.59 0.80 20.45
CA GLY A 214 -10.13 0.04 21.60
C GLY A 214 -9.01 -0.91 21.29
N SER A 215 -8.55 -1.54 22.37
CA SER A 215 -7.57 -2.62 22.35
C SER A 215 -7.95 -3.62 23.43
N SER A 216 -7.55 -4.88 23.23
CA SER A 216 -7.82 -5.94 24.19
C SER A 216 -6.58 -6.78 24.40
N VAL A 217 -6.23 -7.05 25.65
CA VAL A 217 -5.13 -7.92 26.03
C VAL A 217 -5.65 -8.97 27.02
N GLY A 218 -5.42 -10.24 26.72
CA GLY A 218 -5.78 -11.37 27.58
C GLY A 218 -4.63 -11.79 28.49
N TRP A 219 -4.95 -12.50 29.57
CA TRP A 219 -4.00 -13.23 30.43
C TRP A 219 -4.60 -14.59 30.82
N ASP A 220 -3.75 -15.54 31.22
CA ASP A 220 -4.23 -16.87 31.62
C ASP A 220 -4.64 -16.88 33.10
N VAL A 221 -5.96 -16.98 33.31
CA VAL A 221 -6.59 -17.01 34.63
C VAL A 221 -6.19 -18.25 35.46
N LYS A 222 -5.70 -19.33 34.83
CA LYS A 222 -5.35 -20.58 35.52
C LYS A 222 -3.90 -20.65 35.97
N SER A 223 -2.98 -19.99 35.26
CA SER A 223 -1.55 -20.07 35.53
C SER A 223 -1.02 -18.89 36.34
N GLU A 224 -1.74 -17.77 36.41
CA GLU A 224 -1.25 -16.52 36.99
C GLU A 224 -2.02 -16.10 38.25
N THR A 225 -1.28 -15.80 39.32
CA THR A 225 -1.87 -15.16 40.50
C THR A 225 -1.99 -13.66 40.24
N ILE A 226 -3.21 -13.18 39.97
CA ILE A 226 -3.46 -11.78 39.64
C ILE A 226 -3.06 -10.86 40.82
N ASN A 227 -2.10 -9.99 40.56
CA ASN A 227 -1.66 -8.90 41.43
C ASN A 227 -1.67 -7.56 40.65
N ASP A 228 -1.27 -6.48 41.32
CA ASP A 228 -1.12 -5.15 40.75
C ASP A 228 -0.10 -5.09 39.60
N VAL A 229 1.03 -5.78 39.73
CA VAL A 229 2.10 -5.83 38.70
C VAL A 229 1.58 -6.38 37.37
N ILE A 230 0.90 -7.54 37.39
CA ILE A 230 0.37 -8.17 36.17
C ILE A 230 -0.74 -7.29 35.55
N LEU A 231 -1.62 -6.73 36.38
CA LEU A 231 -2.68 -5.86 35.88
C LEU A 231 -2.13 -4.59 35.23
N LEU A 232 -1.06 -4.02 35.80
CA LEU A 232 -0.39 -2.84 35.24
C LEU A 232 0.33 -3.18 33.92
N ASP A 233 1.01 -4.32 33.84
CA ASP A 233 1.64 -4.81 32.60
C ASP A 233 0.61 -5.01 31.47
N VAL A 234 -0.50 -5.71 31.76
CA VAL A 234 -1.59 -5.92 30.80
C VAL A 234 -2.20 -4.58 30.36
N PHE A 235 -2.37 -3.64 31.30
CA PHE A 235 -2.86 -2.29 31.00
C PHE A 235 -1.91 -1.52 30.07
N HIS A 236 -0.61 -1.52 30.35
CA HIS A 236 0.39 -0.90 29.50
C HIS A 236 0.46 -1.55 28.11
N LYS A 237 0.38 -2.88 28.02
CA LYS A 237 0.28 -3.61 26.74
C LYS A 237 -0.94 -3.19 25.93
N ALA A 238 -2.08 -3.01 26.59
CA ALA A 238 -3.29 -2.51 25.93
C ALA A 238 -3.12 -1.05 25.47
N LEU A 239 -2.46 -0.19 26.24
CA LEU A 239 -2.14 1.18 25.84
C LEU A 239 -1.17 1.24 24.65
N VAL A 240 -0.16 0.37 24.62
CA VAL A 240 0.77 0.29 23.48
C VAL A 240 0.04 -0.08 22.19
N LEU A 241 -0.83 -1.10 22.22
CA LEU A 241 -1.69 -1.46 21.09
C LEU A 241 -2.61 -0.30 20.67
N PHE A 242 -3.18 0.39 21.65
CA PHE A 242 -4.04 1.56 21.42
C PHE A 242 -3.28 2.70 20.72
N LEU A 243 -2.07 3.02 21.17
CA LEU A 243 -1.24 4.08 20.61
C LEU A 243 -0.71 3.73 19.21
N ALA A 244 -0.27 2.48 19.01
CA ALA A 244 0.14 1.99 17.70
C ALA A 244 -1.01 2.12 16.68
N ASN A 245 -2.22 1.73 17.06
CA ASN A 245 -3.41 1.83 16.19
C ASN A 245 -3.86 3.26 15.90
N THR A 246 -3.55 4.22 16.78
CA THR A 246 -3.85 5.63 16.56
C THR A 246 -2.72 6.42 15.90
N GLY A 247 -1.55 5.79 15.70
CA GLY A 247 -0.35 6.44 15.16
C GLY A 247 0.23 7.52 16.08
N LYS A 248 -0.04 7.47 17.38
CA LYS A 248 0.48 8.40 18.40
C LYS A 248 1.92 8.05 18.78
N ARG A 249 2.84 8.22 17.82
CA ARG A 249 4.23 7.76 17.91
C ARG A 249 5.02 8.40 19.05
N LYS A 250 4.80 9.68 19.34
CA LYS A 250 5.50 10.40 20.43
C LYS A 250 5.15 9.77 21.78
N GLU A 251 3.86 9.61 22.03
CA GLU A 251 3.34 9.03 23.27
C GLU A 251 3.64 7.53 23.37
N LEU A 252 3.61 6.80 22.25
CA LEU A 252 4.04 5.41 22.18
C LEU A 252 5.49 5.26 22.64
N LYS A 253 6.40 6.06 22.08
CA LYS A 253 7.81 6.04 22.45
C LYS A 253 7.99 6.37 23.93
N GLN A 254 7.36 7.45 24.40
CA GLN A 254 7.43 7.85 25.80
C GLN A 254 6.96 6.72 26.73
N LEU A 255 5.82 6.09 26.43
CA LEU A 255 5.26 5.02 27.25
C LEU A 255 6.21 3.82 27.36
N ILE A 256 6.79 3.41 26.23
CA ILE A 256 7.72 2.26 26.20
C ILE A 256 8.99 2.56 26.98
N THR A 257 9.54 3.76 26.85
CA THR A 257 10.77 4.15 27.54
C THR A 257 10.55 4.36 29.04
N GLU A 258 9.49 5.09 29.43
CA GLU A 258 9.21 5.47 30.81
C GLU A 258 8.91 4.26 31.70
N TYR A 259 8.27 3.23 31.14
CA TYR A 259 7.92 2.01 31.86
C TYR A 259 8.74 0.78 31.44
N GLU A 260 9.86 0.98 30.72
CA GLU A 260 10.79 -0.07 30.28
C GLU A 260 10.12 -1.28 29.59
N LEU A 261 9.07 -1.02 28.81
CA LEU A 261 8.18 -2.08 28.30
C LEU A 261 8.76 -2.86 27.13
N LEU A 262 9.84 -2.39 26.51
CA LEU A 262 10.35 -2.93 25.24
C LEU A 262 10.61 -4.44 25.33
N ASP A 263 11.31 -4.88 26.36
CA ASP A 263 11.69 -6.30 26.53
C ASP A 263 10.44 -7.19 26.71
N SER A 264 9.37 -6.66 27.31
CA SER A 264 8.10 -7.39 27.46
C SER A 264 7.44 -7.73 26.11
N PHE A 265 7.63 -6.88 25.10
CA PHE A 265 7.09 -7.12 23.75
C PHE A 265 8.00 -8.00 22.91
N LEU A 266 9.31 -7.89 23.08
CA LEU A 266 10.31 -8.71 22.36
C LEU A 266 10.13 -10.22 22.58
N ILE A 267 9.55 -10.61 23.72
CA ILE A 267 9.28 -12.02 24.08
C ILE A 267 7.94 -12.53 23.47
N HIS A 268 7.03 -11.64 23.05
CA HIS A 268 5.68 -12.00 22.58
C HIS A 268 5.50 -11.83 21.06
N SER A 269 5.62 -12.94 20.32
CA SER A 269 5.60 -12.95 18.85
C SER A 269 4.35 -12.30 18.19
N PRO A 270 3.09 -12.59 18.60
CA PRO A 270 1.92 -12.05 17.89
C PRO A 270 1.74 -10.53 18.06
N ILE A 271 1.89 -10.02 19.29
CA ILE A 271 1.73 -8.59 19.57
C ILE A 271 2.85 -7.79 18.90
N LEU A 272 4.09 -8.27 18.99
CA LEU A 272 5.22 -7.59 18.40
C LEU A 272 5.09 -7.44 16.88
N SER A 273 4.69 -8.50 16.18
CA SER A 273 4.45 -8.44 14.73
C SER A 273 3.49 -7.32 14.33
N TYR A 274 2.50 -7.03 15.20
CA TYR A 274 1.49 -6.02 14.97
C TYR A 274 1.99 -4.60 15.25
N ILE A 275 2.72 -4.39 16.35
CA ILE A 275 3.19 -3.05 16.76
C ILE A 275 4.52 -2.64 16.13
N LEU A 276 5.28 -3.59 15.60
CA LEU A 276 6.65 -3.38 15.14
C LEU A 276 6.81 -2.21 14.16
N PRO A 277 5.97 -2.03 13.11
CA PRO A 277 6.13 -0.90 12.21
C PRO A 277 6.09 0.44 12.95
N GLU A 278 5.20 0.57 13.93
CA GLU A 278 5.08 1.79 14.74
C GLU A 278 6.22 1.90 15.76
N LEU A 279 6.74 0.79 16.31
CA LEU A 279 7.95 0.79 17.14
C LEU A 279 9.17 1.31 16.39
N ILE A 280 9.40 0.79 15.18
CA ILE A 280 10.48 1.26 14.31
C ILE A 280 10.23 2.72 13.93
N ALA A 281 9.01 3.09 13.54
CA ALA A 281 8.74 4.46 13.11
C ALA A 281 8.85 5.50 14.25
N CYS A 282 8.51 5.15 15.49
CA CYS A 282 8.60 6.07 16.62
C CYS A 282 10.04 6.24 17.15
N ASP A 283 10.93 5.27 16.91
CA ASP A 283 12.28 5.21 17.47
C ASP A 283 13.30 6.13 16.76
N THR A 284 13.01 7.42 16.64
CA THR A 284 13.78 8.37 15.80
C THR A 284 15.27 8.51 16.14
N ASP A 285 15.69 8.14 17.34
CA ASP A 285 17.08 8.17 17.84
C ASP A 285 17.73 6.77 17.91
N ASN A 286 17.06 5.75 17.38
CA ASN A 286 17.54 4.37 17.31
C ASN A 286 17.86 3.75 18.69
N VAL A 287 17.07 4.07 19.72
CA VAL A 287 17.18 3.49 21.07
C VAL A 287 16.62 2.08 21.10
N PHE A 288 15.49 1.83 20.43
CA PHE A 288 14.84 0.51 20.39
C PHE A 288 15.48 -0.41 19.35
N LEU A 289 15.96 0.17 18.25
CA LEU A 289 16.48 -0.53 17.08
C LEU A 289 17.51 -1.62 17.39
N PRO A 290 18.54 -1.42 18.26
CA PRO A 290 19.52 -2.45 18.55
C PRO A 290 18.91 -3.69 19.19
N LYS A 291 18.06 -3.51 20.22
CA LYS A 291 17.37 -4.62 20.90
C LYS A 291 16.40 -5.34 19.98
N ILE A 292 15.68 -4.59 19.14
CA ILE A 292 14.81 -5.15 18.09
C ILE A 292 15.65 -6.04 17.16
N ILE A 293 16.78 -5.56 16.66
CA ILE A 293 17.66 -6.32 15.74
C ILE A 293 18.28 -7.55 16.41
N GLU A 294 18.70 -7.45 17.66
CA GLU A 294 19.23 -8.61 18.39
C GLU A 294 18.14 -9.68 18.57
N THR A 295 16.92 -9.27 18.92
CA THR A 295 15.77 -10.18 19.03
C THR A 295 15.47 -10.82 17.69
N ILE A 296 15.45 -10.04 16.60
CA ILE A 296 15.30 -10.52 15.22
C ILE A 296 16.38 -11.53 14.87
N TYR A 297 17.62 -11.30 15.28
CA TYR A 297 18.70 -12.22 14.96
C TYR A 297 18.54 -13.56 15.70
N LEU A 298 17.99 -13.53 16.92
CA LEU A 298 17.85 -14.68 17.80
C LEU A 298 16.53 -15.46 17.62
N SER A 299 15.48 -14.86 17.05
CA SER A 299 14.19 -15.53 16.86
C SER A 299 14.19 -16.52 15.68
N ASP A 300 13.24 -17.46 15.67
CA ASP A 300 13.04 -18.42 14.57
C ASP A 300 12.76 -17.72 13.23
N ASP A 301 13.06 -18.41 12.13
CA ASP A 301 13.01 -17.89 10.75
C ASP A 301 11.74 -17.09 10.41
N LEU A 302 10.54 -17.53 10.85
CA LEU A 302 9.29 -16.87 10.46
C LEU A 302 9.08 -15.50 11.11
N ILE A 303 9.60 -15.27 12.32
CA ILE A 303 9.42 -13.98 13.00
C ILE A 303 10.39 -12.97 12.39
N ASN A 304 11.64 -13.37 12.13
CA ASN A 304 12.71 -12.59 11.49
C ASN A 304 12.26 -11.97 10.15
N GLN A 305 11.46 -12.73 9.43
CA GLN A 305 10.86 -12.37 8.15
C GLN A 305 9.92 -11.16 8.24
N THR A 306 9.05 -11.11 9.25
CA THR A 306 8.12 -9.99 9.46
C THR A 306 8.85 -8.69 9.76
N TYR A 307 9.99 -8.76 10.46
CA TYR A 307 10.75 -7.55 10.77
C TYR A 307 11.53 -6.98 9.59
N LEU A 308 12.12 -7.86 8.77
CA LEU A 308 12.74 -7.44 7.51
C LEU A 308 11.73 -6.80 6.56
N GLN A 309 10.48 -7.26 6.56
CA GLN A 309 9.42 -6.62 5.80
C GLN A 309 9.09 -5.23 6.36
N ALA A 310 8.96 -5.10 7.67
CA ALA A 310 8.58 -3.83 8.29
C ALA A 310 9.57 -2.71 7.98
N ILE A 311 10.89 -2.94 8.11
CA ILE A 311 11.89 -1.90 7.84
C ILE A 311 11.89 -1.46 6.36
N VAL A 312 11.73 -2.41 5.43
CA VAL A 312 11.71 -2.11 3.99
C VAL A 312 10.43 -1.38 3.62
N PHE A 313 9.28 -1.85 4.11
CA PHE A 313 7.99 -1.20 3.91
C PHE A 313 8.04 0.26 4.39
N LEU A 314 8.46 0.47 5.64
CA LEU A 314 8.57 1.82 6.19
C LEU A 314 9.54 2.70 5.39
N GLY A 315 10.69 2.16 4.97
CA GLY A 315 11.67 2.90 4.17
C GLY A 315 11.16 3.26 2.78
N HIS A 316 10.42 2.36 2.12
CA HIS A 316 9.88 2.58 0.78
C HIS A 316 8.77 3.63 0.76
N HIS A 317 7.89 3.60 1.75
CA HIS A 317 6.82 4.58 1.90
C HIS A 317 7.29 5.90 2.55
N ASN A 318 8.61 6.12 2.68
CA ASN A 318 9.21 7.29 3.31
C ASN A 318 8.67 7.57 4.73
N LEU A 319 8.26 6.53 5.45
CA LEU A 319 7.78 6.62 6.84
C LEU A 319 8.94 6.67 7.85
N ILE A 320 10.14 6.27 7.42
CA ILE A 320 11.41 6.44 8.11
C ILE A 320 12.46 6.96 7.14
N ASP A 321 13.49 7.61 7.67
CA ASP A 321 14.60 8.10 6.84
C ASP A 321 15.50 6.97 6.31
N ARG A 322 16.25 7.27 5.25
CA ARG A 322 17.23 6.35 4.67
C ARG A 322 18.29 5.93 5.68
N SER A 323 18.80 6.86 6.50
CA SER A 323 19.85 6.56 7.49
C SER A 323 19.44 5.46 8.46
N LYS A 324 18.16 5.40 8.83
CA LYS A 324 17.61 4.37 9.71
C LYS A 324 17.55 3.00 9.05
N VAL A 325 17.16 2.95 7.77
CA VAL A 325 17.22 1.71 6.98
C VAL A 325 18.66 1.23 6.84
N GLU A 326 19.59 2.14 6.55
CA GLU A 326 21.01 1.83 6.43
C GLU A 326 21.59 1.32 7.76
N GLU A 327 21.27 1.97 8.89
CA GLU A 327 21.69 1.56 10.23
C GLU A 327 21.15 0.17 10.61
N PHE A 328 19.89 -0.10 10.29
CA PHE A 328 19.29 -1.42 10.50
C PHE A 328 20.09 -2.52 9.79
N TYR A 329 20.31 -2.39 8.48
CA TYR A 329 21.03 -3.39 7.70
C TYR A 329 22.49 -3.51 8.14
N ASN A 330 23.16 -2.40 8.43
CA ASN A 330 24.54 -2.40 8.89
C ASN A 330 24.71 -3.18 10.21
N ARG A 331 23.79 -3.01 11.17
CA ARG A 331 23.79 -3.78 12.42
C ARG A 331 23.49 -5.26 12.20
N LEU A 332 22.46 -5.56 11.41
CA LEU A 332 22.10 -6.93 11.07
C LEU A 332 23.27 -7.68 10.43
N ILE A 333 23.95 -7.05 9.46
CA ILE A 333 25.14 -7.59 8.79
C ILE A 333 26.26 -7.86 9.80
N ARG A 334 26.54 -6.93 10.73
CA ARG A 334 27.57 -7.11 11.77
C ARG A 334 27.26 -8.33 12.65
N LEU A 335 26.00 -8.53 13.03
CA LEU A 335 25.59 -9.71 13.81
C LEU A 335 25.75 -10.99 13.01
N CYS A 336 25.31 -11.02 11.76
CA CYS A 336 25.45 -12.21 10.90
C CYS A 336 26.92 -12.60 10.72
N ILE A 337 27.82 -11.61 10.51
CA ILE A 337 29.27 -11.84 10.43
C ILE A 337 29.82 -12.36 11.76
N LYS A 338 29.47 -11.72 12.89
CA LYS A 338 29.93 -12.11 14.23
C LYS A 338 29.62 -13.57 14.54
N HIS A 339 28.45 -14.04 14.13
CA HIS A 339 27.95 -15.38 14.40
C HIS A 339 28.12 -16.37 13.24
N LYS A 340 28.79 -15.96 12.15
CA LYS A 340 29.06 -16.79 10.95
C LYS A 340 27.79 -17.41 10.33
N ASN A 341 26.70 -16.64 10.29
CA ASN A 341 25.45 -17.07 9.64
C ASN A 341 25.40 -16.57 8.19
N ASP A 342 26.06 -17.29 7.29
CA ASP A 342 26.21 -16.88 5.88
C ASP A 342 24.88 -16.90 5.11
N SER A 343 23.97 -17.82 5.45
CA SER A 343 22.63 -17.90 4.85
C SER A 343 21.80 -16.65 5.13
N PHE A 344 21.85 -16.14 6.37
CA PHE A 344 21.14 -14.92 6.73
C PHE A 344 21.87 -13.67 6.26
N LEU A 345 23.21 -13.71 6.23
CA LEU A 345 24.05 -12.64 5.70
C LEU A 345 23.77 -12.37 4.21
N SER A 346 23.70 -13.41 3.37
CA SER A 346 23.38 -13.28 1.95
C SER A 346 21.98 -12.71 1.74
N THR A 347 20.99 -13.13 2.54
CA THR A 347 19.64 -12.60 2.55
C THR A 347 19.60 -11.11 2.92
N ALA A 348 20.36 -10.70 3.95
CA ALA A 348 20.49 -9.31 4.36
C ALA A 348 21.12 -8.45 3.24
N TYR A 349 22.19 -8.93 2.60
CA TYR A 349 22.79 -8.25 1.45
C TYR A 349 21.84 -8.14 0.27
N TYR A 350 21.09 -9.19 -0.05
CA TYR A 350 20.12 -9.18 -1.13
C TYR A 350 19.05 -8.09 -0.90
N ASN A 351 18.41 -8.11 0.27
CA ASN A 351 17.35 -7.15 0.60
C ASN A 351 17.87 -5.72 0.66
N TYR A 352 19.08 -5.51 1.16
CA TYR A 352 19.70 -4.17 1.18
C TYR A 352 20.00 -3.67 -0.24
N GLY A 353 20.47 -4.55 -1.13
CA GLY A 353 20.66 -4.24 -2.55
C GLY A 353 19.33 -3.90 -3.24
N SER A 354 18.26 -4.66 -2.95
CA SER A 354 16.92 -4.39 -3.48
C SER A 354 16.34 -3.06 -3.00
N TYR A 355 16.58 -2.68 -1.74
CA TYR A 355 16.23 -1.35 -1.22
C TYR A 355 16.92 -0.23 -2.01
N TYR A 356 18.22 -0.34 -2.28
CA TYR A 356 18.92 0.67 -3.08
C TYR A 356 18.46 0.69 -4.54
N LYS A 357 18.17 -0.48 -5.11
CA LYS A 357 17.64 -0.60 -6.48
C LYS A 357 16.30 0.10 -6.61
N SER A 358 15.37 -0.05 -5.65
CA SER A 358 14.06 0.61 -5.68
C SER A 358 14.14 2.13 -5.57
N HIS A 359 15.25 2.66 -5.04
CA HIS A 359 15.53 4.10 -4.95
C HIS A 359 16.48 4.59 -6.06
N TYR A 360 16.73 3.78 -7.09
CA TYR A 360 17.59 4.09 -8.23
C TYR A 360 19.06 4.42 -7.86
N ILE A 361 19.55 3.91 -6.72
CA ILE A 361 20.94 4.04 -6.29
C ILE A 361 21.71 2.79 -6.75
N LEU A 362 22.00 2.77 -8.05
CA LEU A 362 22.41 1.56 -8.78
C LEU A 362 23.78 1.03 -8.37
N ASP A 363 24.71 1.91 -7.99
CA ASP A 363 26.06 1.56 -7.55
C ASP A 363 26.04 0.77 -6.23
N LYS A 364 25.28 1.25 -5.24
CA LYS A 364 25.09 0.55 -3.96
C LYS A 364 24.30 -0.74 -4.16
N ALA A 365 23.26 -0.72 -4.99
CA ALA A 365 22.51 -1.94 -5.32
C ALA A 365 23.44 -3.04 -5.89
N TYR A 366 24.29 -2.68 -6.84
CA TYR A 366 25.25 -3.59 -7.45
C TYR A 366 26.28 -4.11 -6.44
N HIS A 367 26.80 -3.23 -5.59
CA HIS A 367 27.72 -3.60 -4.51
C HIS A 367 27.13 -4.68 -3.59
N TYR A 368 25.88 -4.52 -3.15
CA TYR A 368 25.24 -5.48 -2.25
C TYR A 368 24.77 -6.76 -2.95
N TYR A 369 24.34 -6.71 -4.21
CA TYR A 369 24.11 -7.92 -5.00
C TYR A 369 25.40 -8.72 -5.22
N ASN A 370 26.53 -8.05 -5.46
CA ASN A 370 27.82 -8.73 -5.56
C ASN A 370 28.22 -9.38 -4.22
N LYS A 371 28.01 -8.69 -3.09
CA LYS A 371 28.19 -9.30 -1.76
C LYS A 371 27.28 -10.52 -1.54
N THR A 372 26.04 -10.46 -2.00
CA THR A 372 25.10 -11.59 -1.93
C THR A 372 25.69 -12.84 -2.60
N ILE A 373 26.15 -12.71 -3.85
CA ILE A 373 26.72 -13.83 -4.64
C ILE A 373 28.02 -14.35 -4.02
N LYS A 374 28.87 -13.45 -3.50
CA LYS A 374 30.12 -13.83 -2.84
C LYS A 374 29.91 -14.61 -1.54
N THR A 375 28.81 -14.34 -0.84
CA THR A 375 28.45 -15.05 0.39
C THR A 375 27.72 -16.36 0.10
N ASP A 376 26.80 -16.37 -0.86
CA ASP A 376 26.07 -17.56 -1.29
C ASP A 376 25.91 -17.56 -2.81
N ASN A 377 26.77 -18.35 -3.48
CA ASN A 377 26.78 -18.44 -4.94
C ASN A 377 25.51 -19.12 -5.49
N SER A 378 24.76 -19.87 -4.68
CA SER A 378 23.50 -20.51 -5.11
C SER A 378 22.43 -19.49 -5.50
N TYR A 379 22.59 -18.21 -5.14
CA TYR A 379 21.73 -17.14 -5.64
C TYR A 379 21.73 -17.06 -7.17
N LEU A 380 22.82 -17.42 -7.84
CA LEU A 380 22.87 -17.47 -9.30
C LEU A 380 22.06 -18.63 -9.88
N ASP A 381 21.67 -19.63 -9.09
CA ASP A 381 20.77 -20.69 -9.56
C ASP A 381 19.30 -20.25 -9.47
N ARG A 382 19.02 -19.13 -8.79
CA ARG A 382 17.66 -18.60 -8.57
C ARG A 382 17.24 -17.70 -9.72
N SER A 383 16.16 -18.07 -10.40
CA SER A 383 15.61 -17.36 -11.56
C SER A 383 15.33 -15.87 -11.29
N TYR A 384 14.72 -15.57 -10.15
CA TYR A 384 14.35 -14.20 -9.77
C TYR A 384 15.57 -13.31 -9.58
N PHE A 385 16.64 -13.85 -8.97
CA PHE A 385 17.84 -13.08 -8.68
C PHE A 385 18.59 -12.79 -9.98
N LYS A 386 18.66 -13.77 -10.89
CA LYS A 386 19.16 -13.58 -12.25
C LYS A 386 18.41 -12.48 -12.99
N ARG A 387 17.07 -12.50 -12.98
CA ARG A 387 16.23 -11.46 -13.56
C ARG A 387 16.51 -10.09 -12.93
N GLU A 388 16.57 -10.00 -11.61
CA GLU A 388 16.79 -8.73 -10.91
C GLU A 388 18.17 -8.14 -11.14
N LEU A 389 19.21 -8.99 -11.16
CA LEU A 389 20.57 -8.62 -11.49
C LEU A 389 20.70 -8.23 -12.97
N ALA A 390 20.02 -8.94 -13.88
CA ALA A 390 19.98 -8.59 -15.30
C ALA A 390 19.39 -7.19 -15.52
N GLY A 391 18.28 -6.88 -14.85
CA GLY A 391 17.67 -5.54 -14.90
C GLY A 391 18.57 -4.46 -14.31
N LEU A 392 19.25 -4.74 -13.19
CA LEU A 392 20.22 -3.80 -12.61
C LEU A 392 21.40 -3.54 -13.56
N LEU A 393 21.95 -4.58 -14.17
CA LEU A 393 23.05 -4.45 -15.14
C LEU A 393 22.60 -3.72 -16.41
N PHE A 394 21.36 -3.89 -16.84
CA PHE A 394 20.76 -3.11 -17.92
C PHE A 394 20.76 -1.62 -17.57
N GLN A 395 20.27 -1.26 -16.38
CA GLN A 395 20.21 0.13 -15.91
C GLN A 395 21.61 0.79 -15.78
N ILE A 396 22.65 0.01 -15.47
CA ILE A 396 24.05 0.48 -15.39
C ILE A 396 24.73 0.48 -16.79
N GLY A 397 24.01 0.13 -17.86
CA GLY A 397 24.53 0.11 -19.23
C GLY A 397 25.42 -1.10 -19.57
N ARG A 398 25.42 -2.14 -18.73
CA ARG A 398 26.15 -3.41 -18.96
C ARG A 398 25.28 -4.40 -19.74
N TYR A 399 24.86 -3.99 -20.94
CA TYR A 399 23.86 -4.70 -21.75
C TYR A 399 24.25 -6.13 -22.13
N LYS A 400 25.53 -6.39 -22.47
CA LYS A 400 26.02 -7.75 -22.78
C LYS A 400 25.87 -8.70 -21.58
N CYS A 401 26.20 -8.24 -20.38
CA CYS A 401 26.03 -9.04 -19.16
C CYS A 401 24.56 -9.24 -18.81
N SER A 402 23.74 -8.19 -18.97
CA SER A 402 22.28 -8.26 -18.80
C SER A 402 21.65 -9.30 -19.73
N THR A 403 22.04 -9.30 -21.02
CA THR A 403 21.59 -10.26 -22.04
C THR A 403 21.86 -11.71 -21.58
N ASN A 404 23.08 -12.01 -21.14
CA ASN A 404 23.45 -13.36 -20.70
C ASN A 404 22.62 -13.83 -19.50
N LEU A 405 22.34 -12.94 -18.54
CA LEU A 405 21.54 -13.28 -17.37
C LEU A 405 20.05 -13.41 -17.68
N TYR A 406 19.48 -12.54 -18.52
CA TYR A 406 18.09 -12.66 -18.94
C TYR A 406 17.85 -13.94 -19.75
N LYS A 407 18.80 -14.34 -20.60
CA LYS A 407 18.74 -15.63 -21.31
C LYS A 407 18.59 -16.80 -20.32
N GLN A 408 19.44 -16.84 -19.30
CA GLN A 408 19.36 -17.86 -18.25
C GLN A 408 18.09 -17.74 -17.41
N ALA A 409 17.58 -16.52 -17.17
CA ALA A 409 16.34 -16.33 -16.43
C ALA A 409 15.14 -16.86 -17.21
N ILE A 410 15.07 -16.65 -18.54
CA ILE A 410 14.01 -17.19 -19.40
C ILE A 410 13.96 -18.72 -19.35
N GLU A 411 15.12 -19.38 -19.32
CA GLU A 411 15.23 -20.84 -19.23
C GLU A 411 14.69 -21.38 -17.89
N LEU A 412 14.79 -20.60 -16.81
CA LEU A 412 14.35 -20.99 -15.47
C LEU A 412 12.91 -20.57 -15.14
N GLU A 413 12.41 -19.49 -15.74
CA GLU A 413 11.08 -18.90 -15.54
C GLU A 413 10.23 -18.98 -16.81
N THR A 414 9.94 -20.20 -17.26
CA THR A 414 9.21 -20.43 -18.54
C THR A 414 7.83 -19.78 -18.58
N ASP A 415 7.20 -19.56 -17.43
CA ASP A 415 5.85 -18.99 -17.31
C ASP A 415 5.85 -17.45 -17.33
N ASN A 416 6.98 -16.82 -17.01
CA ASN A 416 7.10 -15.36 -16.97
C ASN A 416 7.39 -14.81 -18.38
N LYS A 417 6.33 -14.68 -19.19
CA LYS A 417 6.43 -14.28 -20.60
C LYS A 417 7.01 -12.88 -20.79
N PHE A 418 6.90 -12.00 -19.79
CA PHE A 418 7.51 -10.66 -19.80
C PHE A 418 9.03 -10.70 -19.93
N LEU A 419 9.68 -11.78 -19.50
CA LEU A 419 11.13 -11.92 -19.65
C LEU A 419 11.59 -11.86 -21.11
N LEU A 420 10.76 -12.28 -22.06
CA LEU A 420 11.03 -12.18 -23.49
C LEU A 420 11.25 -10.73 -23.93
N ALA A 421 10.41 -9.81 -23.44
CA ALA A 421 10.52 -8.39 -23.73
C ALA A 421 11.79 -7.78 -23.12
N THR A 422 12.08 -8.09 -21.84
CA THR A 422 13.29 -7.59 -21.17
C THR A 422 14.59 -8.14 -21.78
N TYR A 423 14.55 -9.35 -22.32
CA TYR A 423 15.66 -9.93 -23.07
C TYR A 423 15.82 -9.27 -24.43
N GLY A 424 14.70 -9.00 -25.14
CA GLY A 424 14.68 -8.20 -26.36
C GLY A 424 15.31 -6.83 -26.18
N ASP A 425 15.00 -6.14 -25.07
CA ASP A 425 15.65 -4.87 -24.71
C ASP A 425 17.16 -5.03 -24.53
N ALA A 426 17.59 -5.99 -23.73
CA ALA A 426 19.01 -6.24 -23.51
C ALA A 426 19.76 -6.57 -24.81
N LEU A 427 19.11 -7.32 -25.72
CA LEU A 427 19.61 -7.61 -27.07
C LEU A 427 19.71 -6.34 -27.93
N MET A 428 18.66 -5.51 -27.96
CA MET A 428 18.64 -4.26 -28.71
C MET A 428 19.79 -3.35 -28.27
N TYR A 429 19.90 -3.08 -26.97
CA TYR A 429 20.94 -2.18 -26.45
C TYR A 429 22.35 -2.78 -26.48
N SER A 430 22.49 -4.10 -26.57
CA SER A 430 23.77 -4.77 -26.82
C SER A 430 24.15 -4.87 -28.31
N GLY A 431 23.28 -4.38 -29.21
CA GLY A 431 23.52 -4.31 -30.65
C GLY A 431 23.10 -5.55 -31.44
N ASN A 432 22.24 -6.42 -30.90
CA ASN A 432 21.71 -7.61 -31.59
C ASN A 432 20.29 -7.35 -32.08
N TYR A 433 20.12 -6.45 -33.04
CA TYR A 433 18.82 -5.89 -33.45
C TYR A 433 17.86 -6.93 -34.05
N LYS A 434 18.33 -7.78 -34.96
CA LYS A 434 17.49 -8.82 -35.57
C LYS A 434 16.97 -9.83 -34.54
N VAL A 435 17.83 -10.24 -33.61
CA VAL A 435 17.43 -11.16 -32.53
C VAL A 435 16.48 -10.45 -31.56
N ALA A 436 16.72 -9.18 -31.23
CA ALA A 436 15.79 -8.40 -30.41
C ALA A 436 14.39 -8.32 -31.04
N LEU A 437 14.33 -8.07 -32.35
CA LEU A 437 13.09 -8.05 -33.13
C LEU A 437 12.31 -9.37 -33.01
N GLU A 438 12.99 -10.52 -33.18
CA GLU A 438 12.37 -11.84 -33.01
C GLU A 438 11.79 -12.06 -31.59
N TYR A 439 12.45 -11.53 -30.56
CA TYR A 439 11.98 -11.69 -29.17
C TYR A 439 10.84 -10.72 -28.83
N PHE A 440 10.83 -9.51 -29.39
CA PHE A 440 9.67 -8.63 -29.30
C PHE A 440 8.46 -9.25 -30.01
N ASP A 441 8.64 -9.81 -31.21
CA ASP A 441 7.56 -10.52 -31.92
C ASP A 441 6.97 -11.68 -31.10
N LYS A 442 7.85 -12.53 -30.54
CA LYS A 442 7.46 -13.62 -29.63
C LYS A 442 6.68 -13.11 -28.42
N PHE A 443 7.15 -12.05 -27.78
CA PHE A 443 6.46 -11.44 -26.64
C PHE A 443 5.09 -10.91 -27.03
N LEU A 444 4.98 -10.13 -28.10
CA LEU A 444 3.73 -9.52 -28.57
C LEU A 444 2.71 -10.59 -28.98
N THR A 445 3.16 -11.62 -29.70
CA THR A 445 2.33 -12.76 -30.11
C THR A 445 1.78 -13.47 -28.88
N ILE A 446 2.65 -13.89 -27.95
CA ILE A 446 2.21 -14.59 -26.73
C ILE A 446 1.28 -13.71 -25.90
N ASN A 447 1.64 -12.44 -25.69
CA ASN A 447 0.87 -11.51 -24.87
C ASN A 447 -0.55 -11.28 -25.42
N SER A 448 -0.73 -11.25 -26.74
CA SER A 448 -2.06 -11.12 -27.36
C SER A 448 -2.98 -12.34 -27.11
N THR A 449 -2.38 -13.52 -26.91
CA THR A 449 -3.11 -14.77 -26.61
C THR A 449 -3.43 -14.97 -25.13
N LEU A 450 -2.86 -14.15 -24.23
CA LEU A 450 -3.14 -14.24 -22.79
C LEU A 450 -4.53 -13.67 -22.45
N ASP A 451 -5.15 -14.24 -21.41
CA ASP A 451 -6.31 -13.66 -20.74
C ASP A 451 -6.04 -12.19 -20.37
N GLU A 452 -7.04 -11.32 -20.49
CA GLU A 452 -6.89 -9.87 -20.25
C GLU A 452 -6.21 -9.54 -18.90
N SER A 453 -6.59 -10.27 -17.84
CA SER A 453 -6.01 -10.13 -16.50
C SER A 453 -4.54 -10.52 -16.39
N LYS A 454 -4.02 -11.29 -17.35
CA LYS A 454 -2.64 -11.79 -17.40
C LYS A 454 -1.78 -11.07 -18.46
N ARG A 455 -2.36 -10.20 -19.29
CA ARG A 455 -1.60 -9.43 -20.29
C ARG A 455 -0.62 -8.49 -19.60
N HIS A 456 0.58 -8.39 -20.14
CA HIS A 456 1.55 -7.37 -19.77
C HIS A 456 1.39 -6.12 -20.63
N ASP A 457 1.81 -4.97 -20.09
CA ASP A 457 1.87 -3.73 -20.85
C ASP A 457 2.84 -3.91 -22.03
N LYS A 458 2.32 -3.74 -23.25
CA LYS A 458 3.05 -4.06 -24.50
C LYS A 458 3.51 -2.83 -25.28
N TYR A 459 3.11 -1.65 -24.85
CA TYR A 459 3.11 -0.41 -25.62
C TYR A 459 4.51 -0.06 -26.14
N GLU A 460 5.48 0.04 -25.23
CA GLU A 460 6.88 0.35 -25.58
C GLU A 460 7.50 -0.72 -26.51
N TYR A 461 7.16 -1.99 -26.29
CA TYR A 461 7.72 -3.11 -27.06
C TYR A 461 7.12 -3.20 -28.47
N SER A 462 5.87 -2.77 -28.64
CA SER A 462 5.22 -2.65 -29.95
C SER A 462 5.90 -1.57 -30.79
N ILE A 463 6.21 -0.43 -30.16
CA ILE A 463 6.99 0.65 -30.78
C ILE A 463 8.39 0.15 -31.15
N LYS A 464 9.12 -0.45 -30.21
CA LYS A 464 10.48 -0.98 -30.47
C LYS A 464 10.51 -2.02 -31.59
N PHE A 465 9.49 -2.86 -31.70
CA PHE A 465 9.36 -3.82 -32.81
C PHE A 465 9.31 -3.08 -34.17
N ILE A 466 8.42 -2.10 -34.32
CA ILE A 466 8.30 -1.29 -35.55
C ILE A 466 9.61 -0.56 -35.87
N LEU A 467 10.22 0.06 -34.86
CA LEU A 467 11.46 0.81 -35.01
C LEU A 467 12.64 -0.07 -35.45
N LEU A 468 12.74 -1.29 -34.93
CA LEU A 468 13.79 -2.22 -35.36
C LEU A 468 13.56 -2.74 -36.78
N GLN A 469 12.32 -2.95 -37.21
CA GLN A 469 12.03 -3.25 -38.63
C GLN A 469 12.48 -2.10 -39.53
N TYR A 470 12.17 -0.86 -39.13
CA TYR A 470 12.57 0.32 -39.87
C TYR A 470 14.09 0.46 -39.93
N LEU A 471 14.80 0.40 -38.79
CA LEU A 471 16.26 0.42 -38.75
C LEU A 471 16.88 -0.60 -39.72
N ILE A 472 16.44 -1.86 -39.67
CA ILE A 472 17.00 -2.91 -40.52
C ILE A 472 16.71 -2.60 -42.00
N SER A 473 15.49 -2.18 -42.33
CA SER A 473 15.10 -1.89 -43.72
C SER A 473 15.88 -0.76 -44.39
N ILE A 474 16.28 0.27 -43.63
CA ILE A 474 16.97 1.45 -44.19
C ILE A 474 18.50 1.35 -44.16
N SER A 475 19.05 0.40 -43.41
CA SER A 475 20.50 0.35 -43.12
C SER A 475 21.15 -1.03 -43.26
N ASP A 476 20.37 -2.11 -43.37
CA ASP A 476 20.82 -3.50 -43.30
C ASP A 476 21.58 -3.88 -42.01
N ILE A 477 21.49 -3.07 -40.95
CA ILE A 477 22.18 -3.32 -39.67
C ILE A 477 21.38 -4.34 -38.83
N GLU A 478 21.68 -5.62 -39.01
CA GLU A 478 21.08 -6.70 -38.20
C GLU A 478 21.78 -6.88 -36.84
N LYS A 479 23.08 -6.59 -36.79
CA LYS A 479 23.93 -6.73 -35.60
C LYS A 479 25.11 -5.76 -35.64
N GLN A 480 25.52 -5.26 -34.47
CA GLN A 480 26.56 -4.25 -34.34
C GLN A 480 27.30 -4.37 -33.00
N GLU A 481 28.59 -4.01 -33.00
CA GLU A 481 29.27 -3.57 -31.78
C GLU A 481 29.13 -2.06 -31.66
N ARG A 482 28.24 -1.60 -30.79
CA ARG A 482 27.92 -0.18 -30.61
C ARG A 482 29.10 0.60 -30.06
N LYS A 483 29.45 1.71 -30.73
CA LYS A 483 30.58 2.58 -30.36
C LYS A 483 30.14 4.05 -30.34
N GLU A 484 29.37 4.41 -29.31
CA GLU A 484 28.81 5.76 -29.12
C GLU A 484 29.84 6.89 -29.32
N PHE A 485 30.99 6.83 -28.65
CA PHE A 485 32.05 7.85 -28.79
C PHE A 485 32.63 7.93 -30.21
N ALA A 486 32.69 6.80 -30.93
CA ALA A 486 33.15 6.81 -32.32
C ALA A 486 32.08 7.37 -33.27
N ALA A 487 30.79 7.16 -32.98
CA ALA A 487 29.69 7.75 -33.72
C ALA A 487 29.67 9.27 -33.55
N GLU A 488 29.83 9.76 -32.31
CA GLU A 488 29.98 11.19 -32.01
C GLU A 488 31.17 11.80 -32.77
N LYS A 489 32.36 11.17 -32.69
CA LYS A 489 33.54 11.63 -33.43
C LYS A 489 33.31 11.61 -34.94
N CYS A 490 32.59 10.62 -35.48
CA CYS A 490 32.25 10.58 -36.89
C CYS A 490 31.38 11.78 -37.28
N LEU A 491 30.36 12.07 -36.47
CA LEU A 491 29.44 13.19 -36.70
C LEU A 491 30.17 14.54 -36.68
N LEU A 492 31.07 14.76 -35.71
CA LEU A 492 31.83 16.02 -35.59
C LEU A 492 32.80 16.30 -36.77
N ASN A 493 33.12 15.29 -37.59
CA ASN A 493 33.98 15.45 -38.75
C ASN A 493 33.21 15.71 -40.05
N LEU A 494 31.88 15.69 -40.02
CA LEU A 494 31.03 15.98 -41.17
C LEU A 494 30.68 17.48 -41.18
N ASN A 495 30.70 18.10 -42.36
CA ASN A 495 30.20 19.47 -42.52
C ASN A 495 28.66 19.51 -42.66
N GLU A 496 28.07 20.71 -42.62
CA GLU A 496 26.61 20.89 -42.68
C GLU A 496 25.94 20.27 -43.93
N ASP A 497 26.61 20.26 -45.08
CA ASP A 497 26.05 19.67 -46.30
C ASP A 497 26.16 18.15 -46.28
N GLU A 498 27.22 17.60 -45.68
CA GLU A 498 27.37 16.16 -45.46
C GLU A 498 26.37 15.63 -44.43
N LEU A 499 26.04 16.39 -43.39
CA LEU A 499 25.04 15.99 -42.38
C LEU A 499 23.63 15.84 -42.96
N LYS A 500 23.36 16.44 -44.12
CA LYS A 500 22.08 16.32 -44.85
C LYS A 500 22.05 15.16 -45.84
N GLN A 501 23.12 14.37 -45.96
CA GLN A 501 23.22 13.26 -46.90
C GLN A 501 22.89 11.93 -46.22
N PHE A 502 21.99 11.16 -46.84
CA PHE A 502 21.52 9.88 -46.29
C PHE A 502 22.67 8.89 -46.01
N ASP A 503 23.61 8.74 -46.93
CA ASP A 503 24.76 7.82 -46.76
C ASP A 503 25.65 8.20 -45.57
N LYS A 504 25.78 9.50 -45.26
CA LYS A 504 26.53 9.99 -44.10
C LYS A 504 25.79 9.72 -42.80
N ILE A 505 24.47 9.90 -42.79
CA ILE A 505 23.62 9.58 -41.63
C ILE A 505 23.66 8.07 -41.35
N ILE A 506 23.49 7.23 -42.38
CA ILE A 506 23.61 5.77 -42.29
C ILE A 506 25.01 5.36 -41.84
N ARG A 507 26.06 6.07 -42.27
CA ARG A 507 27.43 5.83 -41.79
C ARG A 507 27.54 6.04 -40.27
N VAL A 508 26.91 7.08 -39.70
CA VAL A 508 26.90 7.26 -38.24
C VAL A 508 26.13 6.12 -37.56
N LEU A 509 24.97 5.73 -38.08
CA LEU A 509 24.19 4.59 -37.58
C LEU A 509 24.95 3.27 -37.69
N SER A 510 25.80 3.09 -38.70
CA SER A 510 26.67 1.91 -38.85
C SER A 510 27.76 1.79 -37.77
N ILE A 511 28.03 2.88 -37.03
CA ILE A 511 28.94 2.90 -35.87
C ILE A 511 28.16 2.72 -34.55
N ASP A 512 27.02 3.38 -34.41
CA ASP A 512 26.05 3.13 -33.34
C ASP A 512 24.62 3.41 -33.82
N ALA A 513 23.84 2.35 -34.03
CA ALA A 513 22.48 2.46 -34.58
C ALA A 513 21.47 3.02 -33.58
N LEU A 514 21.84 3.12 -32.30
CA LEU A 514 21.02 3.74 -31.26
C LEU A 514 21.54 5.13 -30.87
N TYR A 515 22.34 5.77 -31.73
CA TYR A 515 22.85 7.12 -31.48
C TYR A 515 21.76 8.18 -31.74
N PRO A 516 21.27 8.92 -30.74
CA PRO A 516 20.07 9.76 -30.87
C PRO A 516 20.18 10.83 -31.96
N THR A 517 21.34 11.48 -32.08
CA THR A 517 21.55 12.57 -33.05
C THR A 517 21.48 12.09 -34.50
N ALA A 518 21.84 10.83 -34.77
CA ALA A 518 21.71 10.29 -36.12
C ALA A 518 20.24 10.17 -36.55
N TRP A 519 19.35 9.81 -35.61
CA TRP A 519 17.91 9.78 -35.86
C TRP A 519 17.29 11.18 -35.98
N PHE A 520 17.88 12.19 -35.33
CA PHE A 520 17.52 13.60 -35.57
C PHE A 520 17.86 14.04 -36.99
N LEU A 521 19.07 13.75 -37.47
CA LEU A 521 19.47 14.08 -38.84
C LEU A 521 18.64 13.30 -39.88
N LEU A 522 18.30 12.05 -39.58
CA LEU A 522 17.43 11.27 -40.45
C LEU A 522 16.02 11.86 -40.53
N MET A 523 15.49 12.37 -39.41
CA MET A 523 14.24 13.11 -39.39
C MET A 523 14.29 14.34 -40.31
N GLU A 524 15.35 15.17 -40.23
CA GLU A 524 15.50 16.32 -41.12
C GLU A 524 15.62 15.92 -42.60
N TYR A 525 16.34 14.83 -42.87
CA TYR A 525 16.46 14.26 -44.21
C TYR A 525 15.11 13.83 -44.77
N CYS A 526 14.33 13.05 -44.02
CA CYS A 526 13.01 12.59 -44.45
C CYS A 526 12.05 13.76 -44.67
N LEU A 527 12.07 14.78 -43.80
CA LEU A 527 11.27 16.00 -43.98
C LEU A 527 11.59 16.70 -45.30
N LYS A 528 12.87 16.86 -45.63
CA LYS A 528 13.32 17.52 -46.86
C LYS A 528 12.95 16.73 -48.13
N ASN A 529 12.87 15.41 -48.03
CA ASN A 529 12.57 14.54 -49.16
C ASN A 529 11.09 14.11 -49.22
N GLU A 530 10.22 14.75 -48.44
CA GLU A 530 8.77 14.46 -48.41
C GLU A 530 8.48 12.96 -48.11
N ASP A 531 9.26 12.37 -47.20
CA ASP A 531 9.05 11.01 -46.67
C ASP A 531 8.38 11.07 -45.29
N PRO A 532 7.03 11.17 -45.22
CA PRO A 532 6.30 11.31 -43.95
C PRO A 532 6.47 10.11 -43.03
N HIS A 533 6.57 8.90 -43.60
CA HIS A 533 6.72 7.67 -42.82
C HIS A 533 8.10 7.62 -42.15
N GLY A 534 9.18 7.87 -42.89
CA GLY A 534 10.52 7.94 -42.33
C GLY A 534 10.72 9.10 -41.37
N TYR A 535 10.06 10.23 -41.61
CA TYR A 535 10.05 11.40 -40.72
C TYR A 535 9.49 11.05 -39.34
N MET A 536 8.28 10.47 -39.29
CA MET A 536 7.64 10.08 -38.04
C MET A 536 8.44 9.01 -37.29
N LEU A 537 8.87 7.94 -37.99
CA LEU A 537 9.60 6.86 -37.34
C LEU A 537 10.95 7.32 -36.79
N SER A 538 11.61 8.29 -37.42
CA SER A 538 12.85 8.88 -36.93
C SER A 538 12.64 9.68 -35.64
N ILE A 539 11.52 10.41 -35.52
CA ILE A 539 11.14 11.10 -34.27
C ILE A 539 10.79 10.08 -33.19
N LEU A 540 10.02 9.06 -33.54
CA LEU A 540 9.63 8.01 -32.59
C LEU A 540 10.85 7.24 -32.07
N PHE A 541 11.86 7.02 -32.92
CA PHE A 541 13.15 6.46 -32.50
C PHE A 541 13.85 7.36 -31.48
N GLN A 542 13.88 8.68 -31.73
CA GLN A 542 14.41 9.64 -30.75
C GLN A 542 13.63 9.62 -29.44
N ALA A 543 12.30 9.54 -29.49
CA ALA A 543 11.46 9.47 -28.29
C ALA A 543 11.81 8.26 -27.41
N ILE A 544 12.02 7.08 -28.01
CA ILE A 544 12.46 5.88 -27.28
C ILE A 544 13.87 6.03 -26.69
N LEU A 545 14.81 6.62 -27.44
CA LEU A 545 16.18 6.82 -26.97
C LEU A 545 16.29 7.90 -25.89
N LEU A 546 15.44 8.93 -25.96
CA LEU A 546 15.39 10.08 -25.06
C LEU A 546 14.10 10.07 -24.23
N LYS A 547 13.71 8.88 -23.72
CA LYS A 547 12.41 8.59 -23.09
C LYS A 547 11.94 9.53 -21.98
N ASN A 548 12.84 10.28 -21.34
CA ASN A 548 12.51 11.26 -20.30
C ASN A 548 12.27 12.68 -20.85
N LYS A 549 12.15 12.85 -22.18
CA LYS A 549 11.89 14.14 -22.84
C LYS A 549 10.42 14.24 -23.24
N PRO A 550 9.56 14.88 -22.43
CA PRO A 550 8.11 14.90 -22.67
C PRO A 550 7.73 15.62 -23.97
N ASP A 551 8.49 16.65 -24.38
CA ASP A 551 8.17 17.44 -25.57
C ASP A 551 8.29 16.61 -26.87
N ILE A 552 9.22 15.64 -26.94
CA ILE A 552 9.38 14.75 -28.10
C ILE A 552 8.17 13.80 -28.20
N TRP A 553 7.73 13.26 -27.05
CA TRP A 553 6.55 12.41 -26.98
C TRP A 553 5.27 13.16 -27.36
N ALA A 554 5.12 14.40 -26.87
CA ALA A 554 4.00 15.26 -27.24
C ALA A 554 3.96 15.51 -28.75
N PHE A 555 5.11 15.86 -29.33
CA PHE A 555 5.24 16.12 -30.76
C PHE A 555 4.86 14.91 -31.62
N VAL A 556 5.41 13.73 -31.32
CA VAL A 556 5.11 12.52 -32.11
C VAL A 556 3.65 12.04 -31.92
N SER A 557 3.02 12.34 -30.78
CA SER A 557 1.61 12.03 -30.54
C SER A 557 0.69 12.86 -31.43
N VAL A 558 0.95 14.16 -31.55
CA VAL A 558 0.20 15.05 -32.47
C VAL A 558 0.47 14.68 -33.92
N LEU A 559 1.72 14.36 -34.27
CA LEU A 559 2.07 13.96 -35.64
C LEU A 559 1.29 12.72 -36.11
N CYS A 560 1.05 11.74 -35.22
CA CYS A 560 0.30 10.53 -35.55
C CYS A 560 -1.14 10.81 -36.00
N THR A 561 -1.75 11.95 -35.66
CA THR A 561 -3.12 12.28 -36.09
C THR A 561 -3.20 12.89 -37.48
N TYR A 562 -2.10 13.44 -38.01
CA TYR A 562 -2.07 14.09 -39.33
C TYR A 562 -1.79 13.11 -40.47
N GLU A 563 -1.21 11.95 -40.17
CA GLU A 563 -0.73 10.98 -41.16
C GLU A 563 -1.72 9.83 -41.44
N ASP A 564 -2.98 9.92 -41.00
CA ASP A 564 -4.01 8.87 -41.13
C ASP A 564 -3.53 7.46 -40.67
N MET A 565 -2.63 7.43 -39.68
CA MET A 565 -1.96 6.22 -39.22
C MET A 565 -2.83 5.44 -38.21
N VAL A 566 -2.62 4.13 -38.17
CA VAL A 566 -3.41 3.16 -37.39
C VAL A 566 -3.59 3.61 -35.93
N ASN A 567 -4.84 3.77 -35.49
CA ASN A 567 -5.23 4.17 -34.11
C ASN A 567 -4.48 3.44 -32.98
N ASN A 568 -3.99 2.22 -33.24
CA ASN A 568 -3.23 1.40 -32.29
C ASN A 568 -1.83 1.98 -31.98
N LEU A 569 -1.17 2.67 -32.90
CA LEU A 569 0.18 3.23 -32.66
C LEU A 569 0.12 4.45 -31.73
N LEU A 570 -0.86 5.34 -31.92
CA LEU A 570 -1.06 6.48 -31.02
C LEU A 570 -1.32 5.99 -29.58
N TYR A 571 -2.13 4.94 -29.42
CA TYR A 571 -2.39 4.32 -28.13
C TYR A 571 -1.11 3.81 -27.45
N ASP A 572 -0.24 3.12 -28.21
CA ASP A 572 1.05 2.64 -27.73
C ASP A 572 2.00 3.80 -27.35
N ILE A 573 2.02 4.88 -28.15
CA ILE A 573 2.83 6.09 -27.90
C ILE A 573 2.38 6.78 -26.62
N VAL A 574 1.08 7.07 -26.48
CA VAL A 574 0.51 7.76 -25.32
C VAL A 574 0.83 7.02 -24.03
N ASN A 575 0.58 5.70 -24.00
CA ASN A 575 0.83 4.90 -22.81
C ASN A 575 2.33 4.77 -22.49
N THR A 576 3.20 4.72 -23.51
CA THR A 576 4.66 4.72 -23.31
C THR A 576 5.16 6.07 -22.80
N ALA A 577 4.67 7.17 -23.35
CA ALA A 577 5.00 8.53 -22.94
C ALA A 577 4.57 8.79 -21.49
N PHE A 578 3.32 8.45 -21.14
CA PHE A 578 2.81 8.60 -19.78
C PHE A 578 3.55 7.71 -18.77
N PHE A 579 4.02 6.53 -19.18
CA PHE A 579 4.87 5.67 -18.35
C PHE A 579 6.15 6.37 -17.89
N TYR A 580 6.85 7.05 -18.80
CA TYR A 580 8.13 7.70 -18.51
C TYR A 580 8.01 9.12 -17.96
N CYS A 581 7.07 9.91 -18.48
CA CYS A 581 6.99 11.35 -18.24
C CYS A 581 5.81 11.77 -17.36
N ARG A 582 4.83 10.88 -17.09
CA ARG A 582 3.66 11.20 -16.25
C ARG A 582 2.98 12.50 -16.70
N ASN A 583 2.63 13.37 -15.75
CA ASN A 583 1.98 14.66 -16.02
C ASN A 583 2.86 15.62 -16.83
N ASP A 584 4.18 15.45 -16.86
CA ASP A 584 5.03 16.31 -17.69
C ASP A 584 4.76 16.10 -19.19
N PHE A 585 4.34 14.89 -19.59
CA PHE A 585 3.89 14.61 -20.95
C PHE A 585 2.58 15.34 -21.28
N LEU A 586 1.60 15.30 -20.37
CA LEU A 586 0.33 16.02 -20.55
C LEU A 586 0.56 17.53 -20.63
N ASN A 587 1.40 18.07 -19.74
CA ASN A 587 1.79 19.49 -19.77
C ASN A 587 2.51 19.87 -21.07
N ALA A 588 3.32 18.97 -21.64
CA ALA A 588 3.99 19.21 -22.91
C ALA A 588 3.02 19.18 -24.11
N LEU A 589 2.03 18.29 -24.08
CA LEU A 589 0.95 18.26 -25.08
C LEU A 589 0.13 19.54 -25.06
N ASP A 590 -0.27 19.99 -23.87
CA ASP A 590 -1.05 21.22 -23.67
C ASP A 590 -0.33 22.43 -24.28
N ARG A 591 0.94 22.62 -23.91
CA ARG A 591 1.80 23.68 -24.49
C ARG A 591 1.93 23.60 -26.01
N LEU A 592 2.02 22.39 -26.55
CA LEU A 592 2.23 22.19 -27.99
C LEU A 592 0.98 22.59 -28.78
N ILE A 593 -0.19 22.22 -28.29
CA ILE A 593 -1.48 22.43 -28.93
C ILE A 593 -1.90 23.90 -28.93
N ASP A 594 -1.46 24.66 -27.92
CA ASP A 594 -1.66 26.11 -27.84
C ASP A 594 -0.85 26.92 -28.86
N LEU A 595 0.09 26.30 -29.58
CA LEU A 595 0.87 27.01 -30.59
C LEU A 595 0.01 27.44 -31.78
N ASP A 596 0.28 28.63 -32.31
CA ASP A 596 -0.44 29.23 -33.44
C ASP A 596 -0.55 28.33 -34.68
N ILE A 597 0.47 27.49 -34.91
CA ILE A 597 0.51 26.53 -36.03
C ILE A 597 -0.53 25.39 -35.91
N TYR A 598 -1.10 25.20 -34.72
CA TYR A 598 -2.13 24.21 -34.42
C TYR A 598 -3.49 24.86 -34.06
N LYS A 599 -3.70 26.14 -34.37
CA LYS A 599 -4.97 26.84 -34.07
C LYS A 599 -6.22 26.19 -34.69
N ASP A 600 -6.07 25.54 -35.84
CA ASP A 600 -7.15 24.80 -36.51
C ASP A 600 -7.21 23.32 -36.10
N PHE A 601 -6.23 22.86 -35.31
CA PHE A 601 -6.25 21.55 -34.67
C PHE A 601 -7.30 21.57 -33.57
N LYS A 602 -8.14 20.54 -33.50
CA LYS A 602 -9.11 20.39 -32.40
C LYS A 602 -8.42 19.96 -31.10
N GLY A 603 -7.53 20.83 -30.62
CA GLY A 603 -6.60 20.57 -29.53
C GLY A 603 -7.21 20.02 -28.27
N GLU A 604 -8.26 20.68 -27.80
CA GLU A 604 -9.06 20.27 -26.64
C GLU A 604 -9.75 18.91 -26.81
N GLU A 605 -10.26 18.60 -28.02
CA GLU A 605 -10.83 17.28 -28.30
C GLU A 605 -9.73 16.20 -28.31
N PHE A 606 -8.56 16.52 -28.86
CA PHE A 606 -7.40 15.61 -28.89
C PHE A 606 -6.83 15.34 -27.49
N LEU A 607 -6.68 16.36 -26.64
CA LEU A 607 -6.23 16.19 -25.25
C LEU A 607 -7.17 15.25 -24.49
N LYS A 608 -8.50 15.47 -24.58
CA LYS A 608 -9.49 14.59 -23.96
C LYS A 608 -9.41 13.16 -24.48
N MET A 609 -9.17 13.00 -25.78
CA MET A 609 -8.94 11.69 -26.38
C MET A 609 -7.68 11.02 -25.81
N VAL A 610 -6.55 11.73 -25.74
CA VAL A 610 -5.29 11.22 -25.16
C VAL A 610 -5.49 10.83 -23.71
N GLU A 611 -6.12 11.67 -22.89
CA GLU A 611 -6.42 11.36 -21.49
C GLU A 611 -7.28 10.10 -21.36
N SER A 612 -8.25 9.90 -22.25
CA SER A 612 -9.08 8.69 -22.26
C SER A 612 -8.33 7.41 -22.67
N MET A 613 -7.17 7.52 -23.32
CA MET A 613 -6.33 6.39 -23.73
C MET A 613 -5.33 5.95 -22.65
N ILE A 614 -5.08 6.79 -21.65
CA ILE A 614 -4.08 6.52 -20.61
C ILE A 614 -4.57 5.39 -19.71
N ASN A 615 -3.79 4.32 -19.64
CA ASN A 615 -3.92 3.36 -18.56
C ASN A 615 -2.99 3.75 -17.43
N ASP A 616 -3.46 3.58 -16.20
CA ASP A 616 -2.56 3.53 -15.06
C ASP A 616 -1.56 2.39 -15.27
N PRO A 617 -0.26 2.70 -15.30
CA PRO A 617 0.74 1.69 -15.54
C PRO A 617 0.66 0.64 -14.46
N LYS A 618 0.80 -0.63 -14.86
CA LYS A 618 0.79 -1.73 -13.89
C LYS A 618 1.96 -1.55 -12.93
N GLU A 619 1.65 -1.17 -11.69
CA GLU A 619 2.65 -1.15 -10.64
C GLU A 619 3.02 -2.59 -10.32
N TYR A 620 4.23 -2.99 -10.70
CA TYR A 620 4.77 -4.27 -10.26
C TYR A 620 5.12 -4.16 -8.78
N PRO A 621 4.48 -4.96 -7.92
CA PRO A 621 4.70 -4.86 -6.50
C PRO A 621 6.16 -5.16 -6.17
N MET A 622 6.71 -4.46 -5.18
CA MET A 622 8.03 -4.80 -4.66
C MET A 622 7.99 -6.24 -4.14
N GLU A 623 8.88 -7.09 -4.66
CA GLU A 623 9.05 -8.45 -4.17
C GLU A 623 10.12 -8.46 -3.07
N ILE A 624 9.70 -8.73 -1.83
CA ILE A 624 10.62 -9.06 -0.74
C ILE A 624 10.70 -10.57 -0.63
N ARG A 625 11.91 -11.10 -0.57
CA ARG A 625 12.16 -12.53 -0.54
C ARG A 625 12.82 -12.95 0.76
N LEU A 626 12.31 -14.04 1.31
CA LEU A 626 12.52 -14.42 2.70
C LEU A 626 12.93 -15.88 2.80
N TRP A 627 14.13 -16.13 3.32
CA TRP A 627 14.67 -17.47 3.49
C TRP A 627 13.94 -18.21 4.62
N ASN A 628 13.49 -19.45 4.36
CA ASN A 628 12.80 -20.31 5.33
C ASN A 628 13.53 -21.65 5.56
N GLY A 629 14.83 -21.73 5.27
CA GLY A 629 15.62 -22.95 5.34
C GLY A 629 15.68 -23.77 4.04
N GLU A 630 14.65 -23.73 3.18
CA GLU A 630 14.61 -24.55 1.96
C GLU A 630 14.38 -23.74 0.66
N LYS A 631 13.47 -22.76 0.66
CA LYS A 631 13.16 -21.90 -0.50
C LYS A 631 12.68 -20.50 -0.07
N PRO A 632 13.08 -19.42 -0.77
CA PRO A 632 12.63 -18.10 -0.39
C PRO A 632 11.10 -17.92 -0.60
N LYS A 633 10.37 -17.55 0.46
CA LYS A 633 8.98 -17.06 0.36
C LYS A 633 8.98 -15.65 -0.24
N ILE A 634 8.02 -15.37 -1.10
CA ILE A 634 7.90 -14.09 -1.83
C ILE A 634 6.73 -13.31 -1.25
N PHE A 635 6.98 -12.07 -0.86
CA PHE A 635 5.96 -11.11 -0.43
C PHE A 635 5.92 -9.97 -1.42
N LYS A 636 4.72 -9.63 -1.89
CA LYS A 636 4.47 -8.59 -2.87
C LYS A 636 3.81 -7.41 -2.17
N PHE A 637 4.45 -6.25 -2.21
CA PHE A 637 3.89 -5.00 -1.69
C PHE A 637 3.46 -4.13 -2.87
N SER A 638 2.15 -3.91 -3.03
CA SER A 638 1.63 -2.82 -3.85
C SER A 638 1.74 -1.51 -3.07
N LYS A 639 1.85 -0.37 -3.77
CA LYS A 639 1.78 0.94 -3.12
C LYS A 639 0.47 1.17 -2.39
#